data_AF-K2BVQ3-F1
#
_entry.id   AF-K2BVQ3-F1
#
_cell.length_a   1.000
_cell.length_b   1.000
_cell.length_c   1.000
_cell.angle_alpha   90.00
_cell.angle_beta   90.00
_cell.angle_gamma   90.00
#
_symmetry.space_group_name_H-M   'P 1'
#
loop_
_entity.id
_entity.type
_entity.pdbx_description
1 polymer ?
#
loop_
_entity_poly.entity_id
_entity_poly.type
_entity_poly.pdbx_seq_one_letter_code
_entity_poly.pdbx_strand_id
1 'polypeptide(L)'
;MYSLDGGANWSAPASVSEIISLSNLVDGAYLIMVVGGDDLETWQNKANATVWNWYVDTDVPTVNFSTAPDITNVPVPMGIVFSEPVAAFDLTFFTVSNCTLSNLRQIDAAGKEWTFDISPTAKGDVSVLLAAGAVSDVAGNSTDEEVSLNFYYDSEKPLATLSPSDVAPTNSAVTVTLHFDKQVEGFELSDLTIGNGGASNLVTIIEKQEWSFVVTPSSQGEVTVYLAADKVTDAAGNFNTAANQISFIYDSIIPTVALSTTSSSPTSDNPITVNIKFSEKISGFDSGDVTVGNGIASNLSLIKDGEEWSIDITPPAQGEVTVNIAAGAVADAAGNPNAAASSLAMTCDSVRPEVVALTTTESTPTSNSPIPVIIEFTEAVSNFQLAHLVITNGTAGNLQVGMVNNTYTFDVTPQTNGVVIVSLPENRVTDSAGNGNIAAPFPLNIAYDSVQPTAVLTTTASLNVNNPAIDITIEFNKDIVDFDLSDLTLSNGTSGPLSNVTPFKKWTFTVTAQNQGVITAYLAASKVHDSAGNVNKASNQIKVNFDSVSPSVTITSTASESTNLSSIPIRIEFSEVVNGFDISDLQISNCKSISSLQLVTAGRVWTTSIAPDAPGNVAVLIAPDSVTDAAGNGNTGATLTRNYDIGRPTVVLSSIKPDPTNSNPIPVTVTFNEDVTGFDISHLVVSNGSAGNLQVAINNRAWTVDITPAAEGFVTVDMSAGKVIDIAGNSNEASNQFKLYYDATKPVPTIALATGYTSPASGTFKVNVTFNDDVNGFTDTDLSVTNGSPQNATVIVANRSWNVEIVPSGAGTYTIDIDMGSDKVTDVSGNGNAAAARLSVVFDNKAPKATLTTPEAVTSANPIPVNIKFDEPISDLSLADFVVSGCSATSLQHVAGNIEWTVQLIPSIQGDVSISLPAGKVFDAAGNGNEATSILTVNYNSERPTVSFLPVVSPTKNKPITTTITFSEAVTGFVASDLVISRGTIAAPGDFSTLDNTNWTVKITPTSDGTVTVDVPASSAIDL
;
A
#
# COMPACT_ATOMS: atom_id res chain seq x y z
N MET A 1 -12.97 -106.31 211.81
CA MET A 1 -12.22 -106.96 210.71
C MET A 1 -12.83 -106.52 209.38
N TYR A 2 -12.05 -106.43 208.31
CA TYR A 2 -12.55 -106.13 206.96
C TYR A 2 -12.02 -107.11 205.90
N SER A 3 -12.66 -107.10 204.73
CA SER A 3 -12.27 -107.82 203.51
C SER A 3 -12.55 -106.94 202.29
N LEU A 4 -11.64 -106.92 201.33
CA LEU A 4 -11.83 -106.23 200.04
C LEU A 4 -12.45 -107.20 199.04
N ASP A 5 -13.42 -106.72 198.25
CA ASP A 5 -14.09 -107.47 197.17
C ASP A 5 -14.60 -108.88 197.57
N GLY A 6 -14.95 -109.08 198.86
CA GLY A 6 -15.54 -110.32 199.37
C GLY A 6 -14.57 -111.51 199.56
N GLY A 7 -13.25 -111.28 199.57
CA GLY A 7 -12.24 -112.34 199.73
C GLY A 7 -12.33 -113.12 201.06
N ALA A 8 -11.90 -114.39 201.03
CA ALA A 8 -11.97 -115.31 202.17
C ALA A 8 -11.04 -114.96 203.35
N ASN A 9 -9.98 -114.18 203.09
CA ASN A 9 -9.09 -113.67 204.13
C ASN A 9 -9.69 -112.39 204.73
N TRP A 10 -9.81 -112.38 206.06
CA TRP A 10 -10.25 -111.22 206.82
C TRP A 10 -9.06 -110.59 207.53
N SER A 11 -9.06 -109.26 207.67
CA SER A 11 -8.06 -108.56 208.49
C SER A 11 -8.01 -109.11 209.92
N ALA A 12 -6.92 -108.88 210.64
CA ALA A 12 -6.94 -109.01 212.09
C ALA A 12 -8.04 -108.11 212.71
N PRO A 13 -8.55 -108.44 213.92
CA PRO A 13 -9.29 -107.48 214.75
C PRO A 13 -8.51 -106.17 214.89
N ALA A 14 -9.21 -105.06 214.68
CA ALA A 14 -8.67 -103.70 214.70
C ALA A 14 -9.64 -102.82 215.50
N SER A 15 -9.14 -101.74 216.09
CA SER A 15 -10.01 -100.76 216.75
C SER A 15 -10.95 -100.12 215.72
N VAL A 16 -12.20 -99.83 216.11
CA VAL A 16 -13.13 -99.04 215.27
C VAL A 16 -12.63 -97.62 214.97
N SER A 17 -11.58 -97.16 215.64
CA SER A 17 -10.89 -95.90 215.36
C SER A 17 -9.77 -95.98 214.30
N GLU A 18 -9.53 -97.15 213.71
CA GLU A 18 -8.43 -97.39 212.77
C GLU A 18 -8.93 -97.31 211.31
N ILE A 19 -8.27 -96.49 210.49
CA ILE A 19 -8.69 -96.20 209.11
C ILE A 19 -8.20 -97.31 208.16
N ILE A 20 -9.07 -97.74 207.25
CA ILE A 20 -8.71 -98.67 206.18
C ILE A 20 -8.08 -97.89 205.01
N SER A 21 -6.84 -98.19 204.68
CA SER A 21 -6.11 -97.58 203.57
C SER A 21 -5.86 -98.59 202.45
N LEU A 22 -6.20 -98.20 201.22
CA LEU A 22 -6.01 -98.97 199.98
C LEU A 22 -5.22 -98.11 198.99
N SER A 23 -4.38 -98.72 198.16
CA SER A 23 -3.55 -98.00 197.18
C SER A 23 -3.36 -98.80 195.89
N ASN A 24 -3.00 -98.11 194.81
CA ASN A 24 -2.81 -98.67 193.46
C ASN A 24 -4.08 -99.32 192.88
N LEU A 25 -5.19 -98.60 192.99
CA LEU A 25 -6.42 -98.90 192.25
C LEU A 25 -6.25 -98.45 190.80
N VAL A 26 -6.79 -99.22 189.85
CA VAL A 26 -6.89 -98.86 188.44
C VAL A 26 -8.31 -98.38 188.13
N ASP A 27 -8.48 -97.66 187.04
CA ASP A 27 -9.79 -97.12 186.66
C ASP A 27 -10.83 -98.25 186.49
N GLY A 28 -12.00 -98.06 187.11
CA GLY A 28 -12.96 -99.13 187.35
C GLY A 28 -13.62 -99.10 188.73
N ALA A 29 -14.41 -100.14 189.03
CA ALA A 29 -15.27 -100.23 190.20
C ALA A 29 -14.68 -101.08 191.34
N TYR A 30 -14.89 -100.68 192.59
CA TYR A 30 -14.40 -101.39 193.79
C TYR A 30 -15.44 -101.48 194.91
N LEU A 31 -15.33 -102.48 195.80
CA LEU A 31 -16.12 -102.56 197.03
C LEU A 31 -15.34 -103.04 198.27
N ILE A 32 -15.83 -102.68 199.46
CA ILE A 32 -15.26 -103.11 200.75
C ILE A 32 -16.30 -103.66 201.74
N MET A 33 -15.93 -104.70 202.50
CA MET A 33 -16.78 -105.38 203.50
C MET A 33 -16.21 -105.32 204.94
N VAL A 34 -17.04 -105.06 205.97
CA VAL A 34 -16.59 -104.92 207.38
C VAL A 34 -17.50 -105.63 208.40
N VAL A 35 -16.92 -106.22 209.47
CA VAL A 35 -17.62 -106.87 210.62
C VAL A 35 -17.00 -106.54 211.99
N GLY A 36 -17.83 -106.51 213.05
CA GLY A 36 -17.45 -106.23 214.44
C GLY A 36 -17.63 -107.40 215.43
N GLY A 37 -17.26 -107.21 216.70
CA GLY A 37 -17.38 -108.18 217.80
C GLY A 37 -17.33 -107.50 219.17
N ASP A 38 -17.72 -108.21 220.24
CA ASP A 38 -17.87 -107.67 221.59
C ASP A 38 -16.73 -108.04 222.58
N ASP A 39 -16.74 -107.39 223.74
CA ASP A 39 -15.70 -107.49 224.79
C ASP A 39 -15.67 -108.85 225.53
N LEU A 40 -16.63 -109.76 225.26
CA LEU A 40 -16.59 -111.16 225.71
C LEU A 40 -16.15 -112.10 224.56
N GLU A 41 -15.56 -111.53 223.51
CA GLU A 41 -15.05 -112.18 222.30
C GLU A 41 -16.14 -112.85 221.43
N THR A 42 -17.39 -112.38 221.52
CA THR A 42 -18.47 -112.82 220.63
C THR A 42 -18.47 -112.00 219.34
N TRP A 43 -18.21 -112.63 218.19
CA TRP A 43 -18.09 -111.94 216.90
C TRP A 43 -19.38 -111.99 216.05
N GLN A 44 -19.66 -110.89 215.35
CA GLN A 44 -20.73 -110.81 214.37
C GLN A 44 -20.46 -111.80 213.22
N ASN A 45 -21.51 -112.52 212.78
CA ASN A 45 -21.39 -113.51 211.71
C ASN A 45 -20.90 -112.83 210.41
N LYS A 46 -19.84 -113.37 209.80
CA LYS A 46 -19.23 -112.89 208.56
C LYS A 46 -20.19 -112.78 207.37
N ALA A 47 -21.31 -113.51 207.39
CA ALA A 47 -22.39 -113.37 206.41
C ALA A 47 -23.12 -112.01 206.44
N ASN A 48 -22.96 -111.23 207.52
CA ASN A 48 -23.72 -109.99 207.77
C ASN A 48 -22.83 -108.73 207.74
N ALA A 49 -21.85 -108.70 206.85
CA ALA A 49 -20.93 -107.57 206.69
C ALA A 49 -21.57 -106.35 206.00
N THR A 50 -21.10 -105.14 206.34
CA THR A 50 -21.53 -103.88 205.70
C THR A 50 -20.70 -103.58 204.45
N VAL A 51 -21.29 -103.02 203.38
CA VAL A 51 -20.69 -102.85 202.05
C VAL A 51 -20.73 -101.39 201.54
N TRP A 52 -19.71 -100.95 200.79
CA TRP A 52 -19.64 -99.65 200.08
C TRP A 52 -18.96 -99.77 198.70
N ASN A 53 -19.33 -98.93 197.71
CA ASN A 53 -18.88 -99.01 196.30
C ASN A 53 -18.40 -97.63 195.75
N TRP A 54 -17.44 -97.59 194.81
CA TRP A 54 -17.03 -96.37 194.07
C TRP A 54 -16.36 -96.68 192.71
N TYR A 55 -16.04 -95.64 191.92
CA TYR A 55 -15.30 -95.67 190.64
C TYR A 55 -14.10 -94.71 190.64
N VAL A 56 -13.15 -94.93 189.73
CA VAL A 56 -12.01 -94.05 189.39
C VAL A 56 -11.93 -93.91 187.86
N ASP A 57 -11.61 -92.71 187.38
CA ASP A 57 -11.50 -92.31 185.96
C ASP A 57 -10.45 -91.18 185.85
N THR A 58 -9.55 -91.24 184.86
CA THR A 58 -8.36 -90.37 184.75
C THR A 58 -8.01 -89.90 183.33
N ASP A 59 -8.80 -90.23 182.30
CA ASP A 59 -8.56 -89.79 180.91
C ASP A 59 -9.02 -88.32 180.69
N VAL A 60 -8.56 -87.67 179.61
CA VAL A 60 -8.89 -86.27 179.25
C VAL A 60 -9.50 -86.12 177.84
N PRO A 61 -10.44 -85.18 177.63
CA PRO A 61 -11.01 -84.90 176.31
C PRO A 61 -9.99 -84.28 175.34
N THR A 62 -10.05 -84.66 174.06
CA THR A 62 -9.24 -84.14 172.94
C THR A 62 -10.13 -83.65 171.79
N VAL A 63 -9.66 -82.73 170.93
CA VAL A 63 -10.52 -81.94 170.03
C VAL A 63 -10.00 -81.87 168.58
N ASN A 64 -10.89 -81.86 167.57
CA ASN A 64 -10.54 -81.65 166.15
C ASN A 64 -11.58 -80.79 165.39
N PHE A 65 -11.13 -79.93 164.46
CA PHE A 65 -11.97 -79.20 163.49
C PHE A 65 -12.09 -79.91 162.13
N SER A 66 -13.07 -79.51 161.30
CA SER A 66 -13.09 -79.80 159.86
C SER A 66 -12.21 -78.84 159.01
N THR A 67 -12.00 -79.14 157.73
CA THR A 67 -11.15 -78.36 156.81
C THR A 67 -11.83 -77.13 156.21
N ALA A 68 -11.10 -76.02 156.06
CA ALA A 68 -11.50 -74.80 155.34
C ALA A 68 -10.73 -74.64 154.00
N PRO A 69 -11.22 -73.83 153.03
CA PRO A 69 -10.49 -73.51 151.79
C PRO A 69 -9.39 -72.47 152.02
N ASP A 70 -8.35 -72.44 151.17
CA ASP A 70 -7.21 -71.51 151.32
C ASP A 70 -7.59 -70.03 151.06
N ILE A 71 -8.38 -69.76 150.02
CA ILE A 71 -8.91 -68.44 149.67
C ILE A 71 -10.38 -68.51 149.26
N THR A 72 -11.16 -67.49 149.61
CA THR A 72 -12.60 -67.40 149.29
C THR A 72 -13.08 -65.95 149.19
N ASN A 73 -14.21 -65.72 148.50
CA ASN A 73 -14.96 -64.46 148.56
C ASN A 73 -16.33 -64.61 149.27
N VAL A 74 -16.60 -65.77 149.90
CA VAL A 74 -17.83 -66.11 150.64
C VAL A 74 -17.58 -66.76 152.03
N PRO A 75 -18.55 -66.73 152.97
CA PRO A 75 -18.47 -67.40 154.28
C PRO A 75 -18.26 -68.92 154.24
N VAL A 76 -17.76 -69.49 155.35
CA VAL A 76 -17.31 -70.89 155.45
C VAL A 76 -17.98 -71.62 156.64
N PRO A 77 -18.74 -72.70 156.42
CA PRO A 77 -19.29 -73.55 157.50
C PRO A 77 -18.24 -74.49 158.10
N MET A 78 -18.36 -74.83 159.40
CA MET A 78 -17.32 -75.53 160.17
C MET A 78 -17.91 -76.54 161.19
N GLY A 79 -17.20 -77.65 161.44
CA GLY A 79 -17.50 -78.66 162.45
C GLY A 79 -16.36 -78.84 163.47
N ILE A 80 -16.70 -79.29 164.68
CA ILE A 80 -15.75 -79.63 165.76
C ILE A 80 -16.20 -80.88 166.53
N VAL A 81 -15.25 -81.74 166.92
CA VAL A 81 -15.50 -83.05 167.55
C VAL A 81 -14.57 -83.27 168.74
N PHE A 82 -15.11 -83.77 169.86
CA PHE A 82 -14.43 -84.17 171.09
C PHE A 82 -14.30 -85.71 171.21
N SER A 83 -13.23 -86.22 171.82
CA SER A 83 -13.04 -87.68 172.03
C SER A 83 -14.06 -88.30 172.99
N GLU A 84 -14.58 -87.53 173.94
CA GLU A 84 -15.51 -87.99 174.98
C GLU A 84 -16.57 -86.93 175.35
N PRO A 85 -17.63 -87.29 176.10
CA PRO A 85 -18.68 -86.35 176.51
C PRO A 85 -18.14 -85.19 177.34
N VAL A 86 -18.32 -83.96 176.86
CA VAL A 86 -17.94 -82.76 177.62
C VAL A 86 -19.11 -82.24 178.47
N ALA A 87 -18.83 -81.72 179.66
CA ALA A 87 -19.85 -81.27 180.61
C ALA A 87 -20.62 -80.02 180.14
N ALA A 88 -19.97 -79.13 179.39
CA ALA A 88 -20.58 -77.95 178.77
C ALA A 88 -19.71 -77.43 177.61
N PHE A 89 -20.33 -76.88 176.57
CA PHE A 89 -19.64 -76.25 175.43
C PHE A 89 -20.53 -75.22 174.73
N ASP A 90 -19.96 -74.07 174.36
CA ASP A 90 -20.61 -73.05 173.52
C ASP A 90 -19.59 -72.22 172.68
N LEU A 91 -20.02 -71.17 171.97
CA LEU A 91 -19.13 -70.37 171.11
C LEU A 91 -18.14 -69.46 171.88
N THR A 92 -18.40 -69.16 173.15
CA THR A 92 -17.56 -68.26 173.96
C THR A 92 -16.23 -68.89 174.36
N PHE A 93 -16.09 -70.20 174.16
CA PHE A 93 -14.85 -70.95 174.33
C PHE A 93 -13.85 -70.67 173.19
N PHE A 94 -14.29 -70.09 172.06
CA PHE A 94 -13.41 -69.72 170.95
C PHE A 94 -12.90 -68.27 171.02
N THR A 95 -11.65 -68.06 170.61
CA THR A 95 -11.11 -66.75 170.22
C THR A 95 -11.06 -66.65 168.69
N VAL A 96 -11.43 -65.50 168.11
CA VAL A 96 -11.50 -65.33 166.64
C VAL A 96 -10.89 -64.02 166.15
N SER A 97 -10.42 -64.02 164.90
CA SER A 97 -9.92 -62.85 164.18
C SER A 97 -10.52 -62.74 162.78
N ASN A 98 -10.83 -61.51 162.36
CA ASN A 98 -11.45 -61.14 161.07
C ASN A 98 -12.70 -61.97 160.68
N CYS A 99 -13.39 -62.55 161.66
CA CYS A 99 -14.65 -63.23 161.43
C CYS A 99 -15.57 -63.17 162.65
N THR A 100 -16.84 -63.48 162.41
CA THR A 100 -17.82 -63.76 163.46
C THR A 100 -18.25 -65.22 163.38
N LEU A 101 -18.34 -65.89 164.53
CA LEU A 101 -18.94 -67.23 164.63
C LEU A 101 -20.44 -67.14 164.86
N SER A 102 -21.20 -68.04 164.26
CA SER A 102 -22.65 -68.13 164.45
C SER A 102 -23.17 -69.56 164.30
N ASN A 103 -24.48 -69.77 164.53
CA ASN A 103 -25.18 -71.02 164.25
C ASN A 103 -24.63 -72.28 164.94
N LEU A 104 -24.10 -72.16 166.17
CA LEU A 104 -23.63 -73.32 166.92
C LEU A 104 -24.77 -74.32 167.20
N ARG A 105 -24.52 -75.60 166.90
CA ARG A 105 -25.46 -76.69 167.15
C ARG A 105 -24.73 -77.98 167.53
N GLN A 106 -25.19 -78.64 168.59
CA GLN A 106 -24.81 -80.02 168.92
C GLN A 106 -25.40 -81.00 167.91
N ILE A 107 -24.66 -82.03 167.53
CA ILE A 107 -25.02 -83.00 166.48
C ILE A 107 -25.33 -84.38 167.06
N ASP A 108 -24.62 -84.79 168.11
CA ASP A 108 -24.77 -86.09 168.74
C ASP A 108 -25.53 -86.02 170.08
N ALA A 109 -26.10 -87.14 170.53
CA ALA A 109 -26.82 -87.19 171.81
C ALA A 109 -25.90 -87.37 173.05
N ALA A 110 -24.60 -87.63 172.85
CA ALA A 110 -23.65 -87.90 173.92
C ALA A 110 -22.76 -86.69 174.28
N GLY A 111 -22.81 -85.58 173.52
CA GLY A 111 -22.07 -84.36 173.85
C GLY A 111 -20.66 -84.29 173.28
N LYS A 112 -20.43 -84.90 172.11
CA LYS A 112 -19.13 -84.96 171.43
C LYS A 112 -19.01 -84.11 170.16
N GLU A 113 -20.09 -83.86 169.42
CA GLU A 113 -20.01 -83.29 168.06
C GLU A 113 -20.82 -82.01 167.90
N TRP A 114 -20.24 -80.99 167.26
CA TRP A 114 -20.84 -79.66 167.08
C TRP A 114 -20.51 -79.02 165.72
N THR A 115 -21.34 -78.07 165.25
CA THR A 115 -21.10 -77.29 164.02
C THR A 115 -21.41 -75.80 164.21
N PHE A 116 -20.69 -74.91 163.53
CA PHE A 116 -20.87 -73.45 163.53
C PHE A 116 -20.41 -72.82 162.18
N ASP A 117 -20.83 -71.59 161.88
CA ASP A 117 -20.43 -70.88 160.65
C ASP A 117 -19.41 -69.76 160.92
N ILE A 118 -18.41 -69.64 160.05
CA ILE A 118 -17.38 -68.59 160.04
C ILE A 118 -17.71 -67.58 158.94
N SER A 119 -18.05 -66.34 159.31
CA SER A 119 -18.28 -65.26 158.34
C SER A 119 -17.13 -64.24 158.39
N PRO A 120 -16.27 -64.15 157.35
CA PRO A 120 -15.22 -63.13 157.25
C PRO A 120 -15.76 -61.70 157.24
N THR A 121 -15.03 -60.76 157.84
CA THR A 121 -15.48 -59.36 157.97
C THR A 121 -14.81 -58.37 157.03
N ALA A 122 -13.59 -58.65 156.56
CA ALA A 122 -12.83 -57.81 155.63
C ALA A 122 -11.82 -58.65 154.82
N LYS A 123 -11.30 -58.08 153.73
CA LYS A 123 -10.19 -58.68 152.96
C LYS A 123 -8.97 -58.91 153.86
N GLY A 124 -8.43 -60.12 153.85
CA GLY A 124 -7.31 -60.52 154.71
C GLY A 124 -7.46 -61.92 155.30
N ASP A 125 -6.51 -62.29 156.16
CA ASP A 125 -6.52 -63.56 156.89
C ASP A 125 -7.67 -63.61 157.92
N VAL A 126 -8.20 -64.81 158.13
CA VAL A 126 -9.32 -65.16 159.02
C VAL A 126 -8.86 -66.28 159.94
N SER A 127 -9.14 -66.22 161.25
CA SER A 127 -8.73 -67.27 162.19
C SER A 127 -9.73 -67.58 163.31
N VAL A 128 -9.72 -68.84 163.75
CA VAL A 128 -10.55 -69.38 164.85
C VAL A 128 -9.69 -70.28 165.74
N LEU A 129 -9.82 -70.16 167.07
CA LEU A 129 -8.96 -70.80 168.06
C LEU A 129 -9.77 -71.33 169.26
N LEU A 130 -9.54 -72.57 169.69
CA LEU A 130 -10.01 -73.13 170.97
C LEU A 130 -8.80 -73.36 171.88
N ALA A 131 -8.78 -72.72 173.06
CA ALA A 131 -7.63 -72.77 173.97
C ALA A 131 -7.56 -74.06 174.80
N ALA A 132 -6.34 -74.41 175.23
CA ALA A 132 -6.11 -75.49 176.18
C ALA A 132 -6.81 -75.20 177.53
N GLY A 133 -7.28 -76.24 178.20
CA GLY A 133 -8.04 -76.20 179.45
C GLY A 133 -9.45 -75.60 179.33
N ALA A 134 -9.90 -75.22 178.14
CA ALA A 134 -11.17 -74.51 177.98
C ALA A 134 -12.39 -75.40 178.28
N VAL A 135 -12.33 -76.71 178.03
CA VAL A 135 -13.47 -77.63 178.13
C VAL A 135 -13.11 -78.82 179.03
N SER A 136 -14.08 -79.37 179.77
CA SER A 136 -13.90 -80.50 180.70
C SER A 136 -14.93 -81.61 180.48
N ASP A 137 -14.58 -82.84 180.86
CA ASP A 137 -15.46 -84.01 180.88
C ASP A 137 -16.43 -84.02 182.08
N VAL A 138 -17.12 -85.14 182.30
CA VAL A 138 -18.08 -85.34 183.41
C VAL A 138 -17.39 -85.74 184.74
N ALA A 139 -16.15 -86.25 184.70
CA ALA A 139 -15.36 -86.62 185.88
C ALA A 139 -14.59 -85.44 186.50
N GLY A 140 -14.33 -84.38 185.72
CA GLY A 140 -13.60 -83.17 186.07
C GLY A 140 -12.27 -82.97 185.33
N ASN A 141 -11.91 -83.85 184.39
CA ASN A 141 -10.66 -83.75 183.63
C ASN A 141 -10.84 -82.78 182.45
N SER A 142 -9.81 -82.02 182.09
CA SER A 142 -9.91 -80.89 181.12
C SER A 142 -9.04 -81.11 179.88
N THR A 143 -9.41 -80.49 178.75
CA THR A 143 -8.67 -80.61 177.48
C THR A 143 -7.23 -80.09 177.60
N ASP A 144 -6.23 -80.88 177.23
CA ASP A 144 -4.81 -80.51 177.46
C ASP A 144 -4.17 -79.62 176.37
N GLU A 145 -4.73 -79.53 175.15
CA GLU A 145 -4.12 -78.82 174.01
C GLU A 145 -5.02 -77.74 173.36
N GLU A 146 -4.39 -76.79 172.66
CA GLU A 146 -5.01 -75.69 171.89
C GLU A 146 -5.11 -76.05 170.39
N VAL A 147 -6.22 -75.69 169.73
CA VAL A 147 -6.49 -76.05 168.32
C VAL A 147 -6.95 -74.82 167.52
N SER A 148 -6.42 -74.63 166.31
CA SER A 148 -6.69 -73.44 165.46
C SER A 148 -7.04 -73.77 163.99
N LEU A 149 -7.64 -72.82 163.29
CA LEU A 149 -8.01 -72.86 161.87
C LEU A 149 -7.77 -71.47 161.22
N ASN A 150 -7.24 -71.42 159.99
CA ASN A 150 -6.92 -70.15 159.28
C ASN A 150 -7.21 -70.22 157.76
N PHE A 151 -7.61 -69.10 157.12
CA PHE A 151 -7.75 -68.94 155.64
C PHE A 151 -7.79 -67.46 155.18
N TYR A 152 -7.73 -67.15 153.88
CA TYR A 152 -7.79 -65.78 153.33
C TYR A 152 -9.15 -65.41 152.68
N TYR A 153 -9.58 -64.15 152.82
CA TYR A 153 -10.76 -63.59 152.16
C TYR A 153 -10.38 -62.48 151.16
N ASP A 154 -10.86 -62.52 149.91
CA ASP A 154 -10.70 -61.43 148.92
C ASP A 154 -12.01 -61.11 148.17
N SER A 155 -12.40 -59.84 148.15
CA SER A 155 -13.64 -59.34 147.52
C SER A 155 -13.42 -58.25 146.45
N GLU A 156 -12.18 -57.97 146.06
CA GLU A 156 -11.86 -56.92 145.06
C GLU A 156 -12.00 -57.45 143.62
N LYS A 157 -12.46 -56.61 142.68
CA LYS A 157 -12.57 -56.97 141.24
C LYS A 157 -11.32 -56.56 140.42
N PRO A 158 -10.89 -57.32 139.40
CA PRO A 158 -9.88 -56.86 138.43
C PRO A 158 -10.31 -55.63 137.63
N LEU A 159 -9.38 -54.72 137.32
CA LEU A 159 -9.54 -53.54 136.47
C LEU A 159 -8.82 -53.71 135.13
N ALA A 160 -9.50 -53.42 134.01
CA ALA A 160 -8.96 -53.56 132.66
C ALA A 160 -8.70 -52.19 131.98
N THR A 161 -7.67 -52.08 131.14
CA THR A 161 -7.36 -50.87 130.34
C THR A 161 -6.87 -51.20 128.92
N LEU A 162 -7.28 -50.41 127.94
CA LEU A 162 -6.90 -50.51 126.51
C LEU A 162 -6.01 -49.33 126.09
N SER A 163 -5.01 -49.56 125.24
CA SER A 163 -4.12 -48.52 124.70
C SER A 163 -3.68 -48.81 123.25
N PRO A 164 -3.31 -47.79 122.43
CA PRO A 164 -3.27 -46.36 122.71
C PRO A 164 -4.66 -45.70 122.74
N SER A 165 -4.81 -44.56 123.42
CA SER A 165 -6.10 -43.84 123.52
C SER A 165 -6.50 -43.08 122.26
N ASP A 166 -5.52 -42.50 121.57
CA ASP A 166 -5.70 -41.63 120.41
C ASP A 166 -4.91 -42.18 119.21
N VAL A 167 -5.54 -42.22 118.04
CA VAL A 167 -4.92 -42.65 116.79
C VAL A 167 -5.38 -41.72 115.66
N ALA A 168 -4.42 -41.22 114.88
CA ALA A 168 -4.70 -40.32 113.75
C ALA A 168 -5.48 -41.04 112.63
N PRO A 169 -6.16 -40.30 111.73
CA PRO A 169 -6.72 -40.88 110.51
C PRO A 169 -5.67 -41.70 109.76
N THR A 170 -6.06 -42.87 109.27
CA THR A 170 -5.10 -43.84 108.70
C THR A 170 -5.72 -44.64 107.57
N ASN A 171 -4.92 -44.98 106.55
CA ASN A 171 -5.28 -45.92 105.50
C ASN A 171 -4.89 -47.38 105.84
N SER A 172 -4.48 -47.66 107.08
CA SER A 172 -3.87 -48.93 107.50
C SER A 172 -4.43 -49.48 108.83
N ALA A 173 -4.08 -50.73 109.17
CA ALA A 173 -4.50 -51.39 110.42
C ALA A 173 -3.73 -50.89 111.66
N VAL A 174 -4.30 -51.07 112.86
CA VAL A 174 -3.82 -50.49 114.12
C VAL A 174 -3.61 -51.57 115.18
N THR A 175 -2.49 -51.52 115.91
CA THR A 175 -2.20 -52.44 117.03
C THR A 175 -2.69 -51.85 118.36
N VAL A 176 -3.33 -52.68 119.19
CA VAL A 176 -3.93 -52.32 120.49
C VAL A 176 -3.47 -53.30 121.58
N THR A 177 -3.29 -52.81 122.81
CA THR A 177 -2.90 -53.58 123.99
C THR A 177 -3.98 -53.49 125.08
N LEU A 178 -4.27 -54.61 125.75
CA LEU A 178 -5.15 -54.77 126.91
C LEU A 178 -4.33 -55.21 128.14
N HIS A 179 -4.49 -54.52 129.27
CA HIS A 179 -3.83 -54.80 130.54
C HIS A 179 -4.84 -54.90 131.70
N PHE A 180 -4.59 -55.79 132.67
CA PHE A 180 -5.33 -55.91 133.94
C PHE A 180 -4.45 -55.60 135.16
N ASP A 181 -5.01 -54.99 136.20
CA ASP A 181 -4.29 -54.64 137.43
C ASP A 181 -3.85 -55.84 138.30
N LYS A 182 -4.49 -57.00 138.12
CA LYS A 182 -4.11 -58.30 138.73
C LYS A 182 -4.37 -59.46 137.78
N GLN A 183 -3.90 -60.65 138.16
CA GLN A 183 -4.06 -61.86 137.36
C GLN A 183 -5.53 -62.29 137.22
N VAL A 184 -5.91 -62.65 136.00
CA VAL A 184 -7.26 -63.08 135.60
C VAL A 184 -7.21 -64.35 134.76
N GLU A 185 -8.25 -65.17 134.88
CA GLU A 185 -8.46 -66.39 134.10
C GLU A 185 -9.52 -66.14 133.01
N GLY A 186 -9.31 -66.73 131.83
CA GLY A 186 -10.36 -66.88 130.80
C GLY A 186 -10.44 -65.83 129.69
N PHE A 187 -9.47 -64.91 129.54
CA PHE A 187 -9.52 -63.90 128.47
C PHE A 187 -9.34 -64.49 127.06
N GLU A 188 -10.24 -64.14 126.13
CA GLU A 188 -10.14 -64.45 124.69
C GLU A 188 -10.49 -63.23 123.81
N LEU A 189 -10.13 -63.23 122.52
CA LEU A 189 -10.51 -62.15 121.58
C LEU A 189 -12.03 -61.97 121.45
N SER A 190 -12.81 -63.02 121.73
CA SER A 190 -14.28 -63.03 121.73
C SER A 190 -14.90 -62.15 122.82
N ASP A 191 -14.09 -61.70 123.80
CA ASP A 191 -14.53 -60.76 124.83
C ASP A 191 -14.53 -59.30 124.38
N LEU A 192 -13.75 -58.98 123.34
CA LEU A 192 -13.67 -57.64 122.77
C LEU A 192 -14.86 -57.37 121.84
N THR A 193 -15.35 -56.13 121.88
CA THR A 193 -16.29 -55.58 120.91
C THR A 193 -15.55 -54.61 120.01
N ILE A 194 -15.59 -54.83 118.68
CA ILE A 194 -14.99 -53.92 117.69
C ILE A 194 -16.07 -53.45 116.70
N GLY A 195 -16.18 -52.13 116.54
CA GLY A 195 -17.00 -51.50 115.52
C GLY A 195 -16.17 -51.19 114.27
N ASN A 196 -16.73 -51.49 113.08
CA ASN A 196 -16.10 -51.28 111.76
C ASN A 196 -14.72 -51.94 111.59
N GLY A 197 -14.46 -53.04 112.29
CA GLY A 197 -13.21 -53.79 112.16
C GLY A 197 -13.27 -55.14 112.85
N GLY A 198 -12.16 -55.88 112.81
CA GLY A 198 -11.99 -57.14 113.52
C GLY A 198 -10.66 -57.20 114.27
N ALA A 199 -10.66 -57.89 115.41
CA ALA A 199 -9.44 -58.20 116.17
C ALA A 199 -8.78 -59.47 115.61
N SER A 200 -7.45 -59.48 115.57
CA SER A 200 -6.65 -60.63 115.14
C SER A 200 -5.31 -60.64 115.86
N ASN A 201 -4.51 -61.71 115.70
CA ASN A 201 -3.15 -61.80 116.20
C ASN A 201 -3.03 -61.51 117.72
N LEU A 202 -3.79 -62.23 118.54
CA LEU A 202 -3.69 -62.15 120.00
C LEU A 202 -2.34 -62.70 120.49
N VAL A 203 -1.58 -61.86 121.20
CA VAL A 203 -0.28 -62.19 121.77
C VAL A 203 -0.29 -61.86 123.26
N THR A 204 -0.07 -62.85 124.11
CA THR A 204 0.15 -62.64 125.56
C THR A 204 1.48 -61.91 125.77
N ILE A 205 1.43 -60.80 126.52
CA ILE A 205 2.59 -60.00 126.93
C ILE A 205 2.99 -60.37 128.36
N ILE A 206 2.03 -60.40 129.28
CA ILE A 206 2.20 -60.84 130.67
C ILE A 206 1.17 -61.93 130.94
N GLU A 207 1.64 -63.09 131.42
CA GLU A 207 0.77 -64.25 131.64
C GLU A 207 -0.37 -63.91 132.61
N LYS A 208 -1.61 -64.15 132.14
CA LYS A 208 -2.86 -63.86 132.85
C LYS A 208 -3.09 -62.38 133.19
N GLN A 209 -2.38 -61.44 132.55
CA GLN A 209 -2.48 -60.03 132.91
C GLN A 209 -2.45 -59.05 131.73
N GLU A 210 -1.73 -59.33 130.64
CA GLU A 210 -1.60 -58.37 129.54
C GLU A 210 -1.48 -59.04 128.16
N TRP A 211 -2.12 -58.46 127.15
CA TRP A 211 -2.19 -58.97 125.78
C TRP A 211 -2.16 -57.85 124.74
N SER A 212 -1.61 -58.09 123.55
CA SER A 212 -1.79 -57.22 122.37
C SER A 212 -2.52 -57.94 121.24
N PHE A 213 -3.18 -57.17 120.38
CA PHE A 213 -3.94 -57.64 119.21
C PHE A 213 -3.96 -56.56 118.12
N VAL A 214 -4.24 -56.96 116.88
CA VAL A 214 -4.31 -56.07 115.70
C VAL A 214 -5.77 -55.86 115.30
N VAL A 215 -6.15 -54.60 115.13
CA VAL A 215 -7.46 -54.14 114.69
C VAL A 215 -7.38 -53.74 113.23
N THR A 216 -8.06 -54.52 112.38
CA THR A 216 -8.12 -54.27 110.94
C THR A 216 -9.46 -53.64 110.58
N PRO A 217 -9.49 -52.39 110.06
CA PRO A 217 -10.71 -51.74 109.59
C PRO A 217 -11.38 -52.51 108.46
N SER A 218 -12.71 -52.45 108.37
CA SER A 218 -13.51 -53.16 107.36
C SER A 218 -14.15 -52.25 106.30
N SER A 219 -14.33 -50.96 106.61
CA SER A 219 -14.84 -49.96 105.67
C SER A 219 -14.42 -48.55 106.08
N GLN A 220 -14.55 -47.60 105.15
CA GLN A 220 -14.29 -46.17 105.36
C GLN A 220 -15.03 -45.62 106.58
N GLY A 221 -14.35 -44.79 107.39
CA GLY A 221 -14.94 -44.10 108.54
C GLY A 221 -14.46 -44.61 109.90
N GLU A 222 -15.24 -44.33 110.94
CA GLU A 222 -14.84 -44.58 112.33
C GLU A 222 -14.76 -46.08 112.68
N VAL A 223 -13.72 -46.45 113.43
CA VAL A 223 -13.43 -47.79 113.97
C VAL A 223 -13.32 -47.67 115.49
N THR A 224 -13.94 -48.59 116.25
CA THR A 224 -13.97 -48.51 117.73
C THR A 224 -13.63 -49.84 118.40
N VAL A 225 -13.02 -49.81 119.59
CA VAL A 225 -12.54 -51.00 120.34
C VAL A 225 -12.89 -50.89 121.82
N TYR A 226 -13.44 -51.95 122.43
CA TYR A 226 -13.88 -51.97 123.84
C TYR A 226 -13.87 -53.38 124.46
N LEU A 227 -13.62 -53.47 125.78
CA LEU A 227 -13.82 -54.67 126.60
C LEU A 227 -14.88 -54.42 127.69
N ALA A 228 -15.88 -55.30 127.78
CA ALA A 228 -16.95 -55.20 128.76
C ALA A 228 -16.54 -55.71 130.17
N ALA A 229 -17.36 -55.37 131.17
CA ALA A 229 -17.26 -55.96 132.51
C ALA A 229 -17.71 -57.43 132.51
N ASP A 230 -17.34 -58.15 133.58
CA ASP A 230 -17.76 -59.52 133.88
C ASP A 230 -17.44 -60.57 132.79
N LYS A 231 -16.28 -60.41 132.15
CA LYS A 231 -15.72 -61.33 131.15
C LYS A 231 -14.74 -62.36 131.72
N VAL A 232 -13.91 -61.95 132.67
CA VAL A 232 -12.81 -62.75 133.25
C VAL A 232 -12.80 -62.67 134.77
N THR A 233 -12.24 -63.67 135.45
CA THR A 233 -12.27 -63.80 136.92
C THR A 233 -10.88 -63.98 137.53
N ASP A 234 -10.66 -63.48 138.75
CA ASP A 234 -9.45 -63.80 139.53
C ASP A 234 -9.55 -65.14 140.32
N ALA A 235 -8.49 -65.49 141.03
CA ALA A 235 -8.38 -66.72 141.82
C ALA A 235 -9.36 -66.82 143.03
N ALA A 236 -9.93 -65.70 143.48
CA ALA A 236 -10.96 -65.67 144.51
C ALA A 236 -12.38 -65.70 143.92
N GLY A 237 -12.51 -65.68 142.58
CA GLY A 237 -13.77 -65.72 141.85
C GLY A 237 -14.36 -64.34 141.53
N ASN A 238 -13.58 -63.27 141.62
CA ASN A 238 -14.07 -61.91 141.37
C ASN A 238 -13.94 -61.52 139.89
N PHE A 239 -15.06 -61.13 139.28
CA PHE A 239 -15.19 -60.72 137.87
C PHE A 239 -14.60 -59.33 137.56
N ASN A 240 -14.06 -59.10 136.36
CA ASN A 240 -13.46 -57.82 135.98
C ASN A 240 -14.47 -56.65 135.80
N THR A 241 -13.95 -55.43 135.87
CA THR A 241 -14.61 -54.19 135.41
C THR A 241 -14.28 -53.88 133.95
N ALA A 242 -15.12 -53.08 133.30
CA ALA A 242 -14.95 -52.71 131.88
C ALA A 242 -13.71 -51.83 131.63
N ALA A 243 -13.17 -51.90 130.42
CA ALA A 243 -12.05 -51.07 129.98
C ALA A 243 -12.51 -49.75 129.33
N ASN A 244 -11.56 -48.84 129.09
CA ASN A 244 -11.79 -47.66 128.25
C ASN A 244 -12.01 -48.04 126.77
N GLN A 245 -12.67 -47.18 126.01
CA GLN A 245 -12.85 -47.32 124.57
C GLN A 245 -11.71 -46.62 123.79
N ILE A 246 -11.40 -47.13 122.60
CA ILE A 246 -10.52 -46.49 121.60
C ILE A 246 -11.33 -46.23 120.33
N SER A 247 -11.08 -45.12 119.63
CA SER A 247 -11.75 -44.75 118.36
C SER A 247 -10.81 -44.07 117.37
N PHE A 248 -10.88 -44.40 116.08
CA PHE A 248 -10.08 -43.76 115.01
C PHE A 248 -10.76 -43.78 113.64
N ILE A 249 -10.31 -42.95 112.70
CA ILE A 249 -10.86 -42.88 111.33
C ILE A 249 -10.01 -43.72 110.37
N TYR A 250 -10.64 -44.63 109.64
CA TYR A 250 -10.06 -45.29 108.48
C TYR A 250 -10.39 -44.51 107.19
N ASP A 251 -9.38 -44.10 106.45
CA ASP A 251 -9.54 -43.36 105.19
C ASP A 251 -8.61 -43.89 104.10
N SER A 252 -9.19 -44.31 102.97
CA SER A 252 -8.51 -44.95 101.85
C SER A 252 -8.78 -44.27 100.50
N ILE A 253 -9.39 -43.09 100.50
CA ILE A 253 -9.76 -42.36 99.28
C ILE A 253 -8.53 -41.62 98.72
N ILE A 254 -8.38 -41.59 97.39
CA ILE A 254 -7.28 -40.91 96.72
C ILE A 254 -7.77 -39.55 96.19
N PRO A 255 -7.13 -38.43 96.56
CA PRO A 255 -7.48 -37.12 96.03
C PRO A 255 -7.32 -37.05 94.51
N THR A 256 -8.32 -36.53 93.81
CA THR A 256 -8.29 -36.30 92.34
C THR A 256 -8.20 -34.81 92.03
N VAL A 257 -7.62 -34.44 90.89
CA VAL A 257 -7.29 -33.04 90.55
C VAL A 257 -7.89 -32.63 89.20
N ALA A 258 -8.56 -31.49 89.15
CA ALA A 258 -9.14 -30.89 87.94
C ALA A 258 -8.51 -29.52 87.65
N LEU A 259 -8.21 -29.27 86.36
CA LEU A 259 -7.63 -28.03 85.84
C LEU A 259 -8.60 -27.37 84.86
N SER A 260 -8.70 -26.03 84.87
CA SER A 260 -9.58 -25.28 83.94
C SER A 260 -9.14 -23.83 83.75
N THR A 261 -9.57 -23.19 82.67
CA THR A 261 -9.37 -21.75 82.39
C THR A 261 -10.61 -21.18 81.69
N THR A 262 -10.75 -19.85 81.69
CA THR A 262 -11.79 -19.12 80.93
C THR A 262 -11.27 -18.46 79.66
N SER A 263 -9.95 -18.42 79.45
CA SER A 263 -9.33 -17.91 78.23
C SER A 263 -9.66 -18.80 77.02
N SER A 264 -9.71 -18.22 75.82
CA SER A 264 -9.95 -18.96 74.59
C SER A 264 -8.74 -19.81 74.17
N SER A 265 -8.91 -20.62 73.12
CA SER A 265 -7.79 -21.27 72.44
C SER A 265 -8.03 -21.23 70.93
N PRO A 266 -7.22 -20.49 70.15
CA PRO A 266 -6.08 -19.68 70.58
C PRO A 266 -6.49 -18.47 71.46
N THR A 267 -5.54 -17.90 72.20
CA THR A 267 -5.70 -16.66 72.97
C THR A 267 -4.47 -15.77 72.91
N SER A 268 -4.69 -14.45 72.97
CA SER A 268 -3.67 -13.42 73.20
C SER A 268 -3.55 -12.99 74.67
N ASP A 269 -4.31 -13.61 75.58
CA ASP A 269 -4.25 -13.35 77.03
C ASP A 269 -2.86 -13.64 77.60
N ASN A 270 -2.29 -12.69 78.32
CA ASN A 270 -1.01 -12.85 79.01
C ASN A 270 -0.98 -12.00 80.30
N PRO A 271 -1.04 -12.61 81.51
CA PRO A 271 -1.03 -14.05 81.78
C PRO A 271 -2.38 -14.74 81.50
N ILE A 272 -2.32 -16.07 81.39
CA ILE A 272 -3.46 -16.98 81.35
C ILE A 272 -3.74 -17.48 82.77
N THR A 273 -4.92 -17.18 83.33
CA THR A 273 -5.30 -17.66 84.66
C THR A 273 -5.87 -19.08 84.60
N VAL A 274 -5.38 -19.98 85.44
CA VAL A 274 -5.76 -21.41 85.54
C VAL A 274 -6.26 -21.73 86.95
N ASN A 275 -7.46 -22.32 87.03
CA ASN A 275 -8.06 -22.79 88.27
C ASN A 275 -7.76 -24.28 88.49
N ILE A 276 -7.39 -24.62 89.73
CA ILE A 276 -6.97 -25.94 90.20
C ILE A 276 -7.92 -26.36 91.32
N LYS A 277 -8.46 -27.59 91.25
CA LYS A 277 -9.41 -28.11 92.24
C LYS A 277 -9.12 -29.57 92.60
N PHE A 278 -9.01 -29.86 93.89
CA PHE A 278 -8.91 -31.20 94.46
C PHE A 278 -10.30 -31.72 94.88
N SER A 279 -10.49 -33.05 94.90
CA SER A 279 -11.76 -33.66 95.33
C SER A 279 -11.97 -33.73 96.84
N GLU A 280 -10.91 -33.54 97.63
CA GLU A 280 -10.93 -33.53 99.09
C GLU A 280 -9.76 -32.70 99.64
N LYS A 281 -9.69 -32.57 100.96
CA LYS A 281 -8.74 -31.69 101.62
C LYS A 281 -7.33 -32.29 101.64
N ILE A 282 -6.43 -31.70 100.87
CA ILE A 282 -5.00 -32.04 100.85
C ILE A 282 -4.16 -31.09 101.72
N SER A 283 -2.89 -31.43 101.92
CA SER A 283 -1.89 -30.58 102.55
C SER A 283 -0.62 -30.48 101.71
N GLY A 284 0.11 -29.36 101.84
CA GLY A 284 1.44 -29.18 101.24
C GLY A 284 1.50 -28.63 99.81
N PHE A 285 0.36 -28.34 99.15
CA PHE A 285 0.36 -27.89 97.76
C PHE A 285 1.01 -26.51 97.55
N ASP A 286 2.02 -26.45 96.68
CA ASP A 286 2.68 -25.21 96.26
C ASP A 286 2.95 -25.14 94.74
N SER A 287 3.59 -24.08 94.28
CA SER A 287 3.82 -23.84 92.84
C SER A 287 4.77 -24.85 92.18
N GLY A 288 5.59 -25.57 92.96
CA GLY A 288 6.48 -26.63 92.49
C GLY A 288 5.73 -27.91 92.08
N ASP A 289 4.51 -28.11 92.59
CA ASP A 289 3.65 -29.23 92.21
C ASP A 289 3.01 -29.05 90.82
N VAL A 290 3.04 -27.83 90.30
CA VAL A 290 2.48 -27.46 88.99
C VAL A 290 3.59 -27.49 87.94
N THR A 291 3.51 -28.46 87.03
CA THR A 291 4.38 -28.52 85.85
C THR A 291 3.75 -27.75 84.69
N VAL A 292 4.51 -26.83 84.07
CA VAL A 292 4.03 -25.98 82.97
C VAL A 292 4.93 -26.13 81.74
N GLY A 293 4.34 -26.41 80.58
CA GLY A 293 4.99 -26.36 79.28
C GLY A 293 4.70 -25.02 78.58
N ASN A 294 5.74 -24.43 77.96
CA ASN A 294 5.69 -23.11 77.30
C ASN A 294 5.07 -21.97 78.14
N GLY A 295 5.30 -21.98 79.46
CA GLY A 295 4.79 -20.94 80.35
C GLY A 295 5.54 -20.91 81.67
N ILE A 296 5.47 -19.76 82.34
CA ILE A 296 6.01 -19.56 83.69
C ILE A 296 4.84 -19.47 84.66
N ALA A 297 4.80 -20.37 85.64
CA ALA A 297 3.84 -20.35 86.73
C ALA A 297 4.14 -19.21 87.72
N SER A 298 3.10 -18.48 88.13
CA SER A 298 3.20 -17.35 89.04
C SER A 298 1.88 -17.13 89.80
N ASN A 299 1.90 -16.27 90.82
CA ASN A 299 0.71 -15.83 91.56
C ASN A 299 -0.21 -16.95 92.09
N LEU A 300 0.36 -18.10 92.50
CA LEU A 300 -0.43 -19.17 93.10
C LEU A 300 -1.19 -18.63 94.33
N SER A 301 -2.51 -18.67 94.27
CA SER A 301 -3.41 -18.08 95.25
C SER A 301 -4.43 -19.12 95.71
N LEU A 302 -4.59 -19.27 97.01
CA LEU A 302 -5.58 -20.14 97.63
C LEU A 302 -6.98 -19.53 97.47
N ILE A 303 -7.90 -20.28 96.86
CA ILE A 303 -9.32 -19.93 96.75
C ILE A 303 -10.11 -20.56 97.90
N LYS A 304 -9.86 -21.84 98.19
CA LYS A 304 -10.54 -22.60 99.25
C LYS A 304 -9.53 -23.51 99.97
N ASP A 305 -9.49 -23.40 101.29
CA ASP A 305 -8.49 -24.05 102.17
C ASP A 305 -8.37 -25.57 101.94
N GLY A 306 -7.25 -25.98 101.34
CA GLY A 306 -6.92 -27.37 101.02
C GLY A 306 -7.71 -27.98 99.86
N GLU A 307 -8.49 -27.21 99.10
CA GLU A 307 -9.34 -27.73 98.01
C GLU A 307 -9.20 -26.98 96.66
N GLU A 308 -9.07 -25.66 96.63
CA GLU A 308 -9.08 -24.88 95.38
C GLU A 308 -8.03 -23.76 95.35
N TRP A 309 -7.38 -23.58 94.19
CA TRP A 309 -6.35 -22.57 93.92
C TRP A 309 -6.50 -21.94 92.53
N SER A 310 -5.97 -20.74 92.35
CA SER A 310 -5.73 -20.10 91.05
C SER A 310 -4.22 -19.94 90.84
N ILE A 311 -3.73 -20.11 89.61
CA ILE A 311 -2.35 -19.83 89.22
C ILE A 311 -2.31 -19.08 87.88
N ASP A 312 -1.41 -18.12 87.75
CA ASP A 312 -1.23 -17.36 86.51
C ASP A 312 -0.06 -17.94 85.71
N ILE A 313 -0.32 -18.29 84.45
CA ILE A 313 0.64 -18.83 83.50
C ILE A 313 1.03 -17.74 82.51
N THR A 314 2.30 -17.34 82.49
CA THR A 314 2.82 -16.32 81.56
C THR A 314 3.55 -17.02 80.41
N PRO A 315 3.02 -17.09 79.18
CA PRO A 315 3.72 -17.67 78.04
C PRO A 315 4.82 -16.71 77.54
N PRO A 316 6.08 -17.17 77.38
CA PRO A 316 7.16 -16.32 76.88
C PRO A 316 7.17 -16.21 75.34
N ALA A 317 6.45 -17.08 74.64
CA ALA A 317 6.34 -17.12 73.18
C ALA A 317 5.03 -17.80 72.75
N GLN A 318 4.62 -17.56 71.51
CA GLN A 318 3.51 -18.28 70.86
C GLN A 318 3.72 -19.81 70.88
N GLY A 319 2.62 -20.56 70.87
CA GLY A 319 2.61 -22.02 70.83
C GLY A 319 1.71 -22.66 71.90
N GLU A 320 1.71 -23.98 71.95
CA GLU A 320 0.93 -24.74 72.94
C GLU A 320 1.49 -24.54 74.35
N VAL A 321 0.65 -24.06 75.25
CA VAL A 321 0.86 -23.92 76.69
C VAL A 321 0.17 -25.09 77.37
N THR A 322 0.89 -25.82 78.22
CA THR A 322 0.33 -26.95 78.97
C THR A 322 0.50 -26.77 80.47
N VAL A 323 -0.47 -27.24 81.26
CA VAL A 323 -0.43 -27.23 82.73
C VAL A 323 -0.84 -28.61 83.24
N ASN A 324 -0.06 -29.16 84.16
CA ASN A 324 -0.28 -30.48 84.73
C ASN A 324 0.15 -30.55 86.20
N ILE A 325 -0.45 -31.47 86.96
CA ILE A 325 -0.08 -31.81 88.34
C ILE A 325 0.12 -33.33 88.39
N ALA A 326 1.29 -33.77 88.84
CA ALA A 326 1.67 -35.18 88.85
C ALA A 326 0.89 -35.99 89.91
N ALA A 327 0.88 -37.32 89.76
CA ALA A 327 0.40 -38.20 90.82
C ALA A 327 1.39 -38.20 92.00
N GLY A 328 0.88 -38.10 93.22
CA GLY A 328 1.67 -38.06 94.46
C GLY A 328 2.49 -36.78 94.65
N ALA A 329 2.08 -35.66 94.05
CA ALA A 329 2.60 -34.35 94.39
C ALA A 329 2.22 -33.95 95.83
N VAL A 330 0.97 -34.24 96.23
CA VAL A 330 0.43 -33.95 97.57
C VAL A 330 -0.39 -35.13 98.11
N ALA A 331 -0.70 -35.08 99.41
CA ALA A 331 -1.49 -36.10 100.10
C ALA A 331 -2.53 -35.49 101.06
N ASP A 332 -3.53 -36.31 101.41
CA ASP A 332 -4.51 -36.02 102.46
C ASP A 332 -3.95 -36.22 103.89
N ALA A 333 -4.83 -36.17 104.89
CA ALA A 333 -4.46 -36.38 106.30
C ALA A 333 -4.23 -37.86 106.71
N ALA A 334 -4.67 -38.83 105.91
CA ALA A 334 -4.49 -40.26 106.15
C ALA A 334 -3.28 -40.86 105.40
N GLY A 335 -2.64 -40.05 104.54
CA GLY A 335 -1.45 -40.38 103.76
C GLY A 335 -1.74 -40.87 102.35
N ASN A 336 -2.93 -40.63 101.81
CA ASN A 336 -3.28 -41.04 100.44
C ASN A 336 -2.76 -40.00 99.42
N PRO A 337 -1.86 -40.39 98.50
CA PRO A 337 -1.27 -39.47 97.50
C PRO A 337 -2.26 -39.18 96.37
N ASN A 338 -2.27 -37.95 95.85
CA ASN A 338 -3.20 -37.55 94.79
C ASN A 338 -2.99 -38.32 93.48
N ALA A 339 -4.07 -38.52 92.71
CA ALA A 339 -4.01 -38.93 91.31
C ALA A 339 -3.55 -37.77 90.41
N ALA A 340 -2.90 -38.09 89.29
CA ALA A 340 -2.47 -37.08 88.33
C ALA A 340 -3.66 -36.32 87.72
N ALA A 341 -3.48 -35.03 87.46
CA ALA A 341 -4.46 -34.23 86.75
C ALA A 341 -4.61 -34.66 85.28
N SER A 342 -5.77 -34.37 84.69
CA SER A 342 -5.86 -34.29 83.22
C SER A 342 -5.18 -33.00 82.78
N SER A 343 -4.14 -33.11 81.94
CA SER A 343 -3.38 -31.94 81.47
C SER A 343 -4.29 -30.94 80.78
N LEU A 344 -4.22 -29.68 81.22
CA LEU A 344 -4.81 -28.56 80.49
C LEU A 344 -3.85 -28.17 79.35
N ALA A 345 -4.39 -27.88 78.17
CA ALA A 345 -3.62 -27.47 76.99
C ALA A 345 -4.38 -26.41 76.20
N MET A 346 -3.67 -25.41 75.69
CA MET A 346 -4.22 -24.30 74.91
C MET A 346 -3.14 -23.61 74.08
N THR A 347 -3.52 -22.92 73.01
CA THR A 347 -2.55 -22.20 72.16
C THR A 347 -2.46 -20.74 72.56
N CYS A 348 -1.27 -20.29 72.99
CA CYS A 348 -0.94 -18.87 73.07
C CYS A 348 -0.60 -18.37 71.66
N ASP A 349 -1.23 -17.27 71.27
CA ASP A 349 -1.02 -16.60 69.98
C ASP A 349 -0.88 -15.09 70.23
N SER A 350 0.36 -14.63 70.16
CA SER A 350 0.78 -13.26 70.45
C SER A 350 1.37 -12.54 69.23
N VAL A 351 1.25 -13.14 68.04
CA VAL A 351 1.68 -12.52 66.79
C VAL A 351 0.55 -11.62 66.30
N ARG A 352 0.92 -10.50 65.67
CA ARG A 352 -0.05 -9.60 65.03
C ARG A 352 -0.02 -9.87 63.53
N PRO A 353 -1.17 -9.94 62.84
CA PRO A 353 -1.21 -10.01 61.39
C PRO A 353 -0.46 -8.83 60.74
N GLU A 354 0.59 -9.12 59.99
CA GLU A 354 1.36 -8.13 59.22
C GLU A 354 1.03 -8.26 57.74
N VAL A 355 0.95 -7.13 57.01
CA VAL A 355 0.73 -7.13 55.56
C VAL A 355 2.05 -7.42 54.85
N VAL A 356 2.23 -8.67 54.39
CA VAL A 356 3.42 -9.10 53.65
C VAL A 356 3.41 -8.64 52.19
N ALA A 357 2.21 -8.44 51.61
CA ALA A 357 2.04 -7.89 50.27
C ALA A 357 0.80 -6.99 50.19
N LEU A 358 0.95 -5.83 49.54
CA LEU A 358 -0.14 -5.01 49.03
C LEU A 358 0.24 -4.58 47.61
N THR A 359 -0.27 -5.30 46.62
CA THR A 359 0.25 -5.29 45.24
C THR A 359 -0.85 -5.28 44.19
N THR A 360 -0.49 -5.00 42.95
CA THR A 360 -1.35 -5.14 41.77
C THR A 360 -0.58 -5.86 40.66
N THR A 361 -1.29 -6.47 39.72
CA THR A 361 -0.71 -6.98 38.47
C THR A 361 -0.58 -5.91 37.39
N GLU A 362 -1.15 -4.72 37.60
CA GLU A 362 -1.10 -3.60 36.67
C GLU A 362 0.26 -2.89 36.66
N SER A 363 0.63 -2.32 35.51
CA SER A 363 1.76 -1.40 35.42
C SER A 363 1.43 -0.06 36.08
N THR A 364 2.47 0.72 36.40
CA THR A 364 2.30 2.14 36.74
C THR A 364 3.14 2.98 35.77
N PRO A 365 2.52 3.81 34.90
CA PRO A 365 1.08 4.06 34.81
C PRO A 365 0.27 2.92 34.14
N THR A 366 -1.06 2.97 34.28
CA THR A 366 -2.03 2.09 33.58
C THR A 366 -3.29 2.87 33.19
N SER A 367 -3.94 2.46 32.09
CA SER A 367 -5.27 2.90 31.67
C SER A 367 -6.39 1.94 32.08
N ASN A 368 -6.06 0.77 32.64
CA ASN A 368 -7.05 -0.24 33.02
C ASN A 368 -7.87 0.20 34.25
N SER A 369 -9.18 -0.05 34.19
CA SER A 369 -10.11 0.21 35.28
C SER A 369 -11.24 -0.85 35.25
N PRO A 370 -11.52 -1.57 36.34
CA PRO A 370 -10.84 -1.46 37.65
C PRO A 370 -9.40 -2.00 37.65
N ILE A 371 -8.62 -1.55 38.64
CA ILE A 371 -7.28 -2.05 38.95
C ILE A 371 -7.41 -3.22 39.94
N PRO A 372 -7.02 -4.46 39.59
CA PRO A 372 -7.01 -5.58 40.52
C PRO A 372 -5.91 -5.40 41.58
N VAL A 373 -6.28 -5.49 42.86
CA VAL A 373 -5.36 -5.38 44.00
C VAL A 373 -5.40 -6.65 44.84
N ILE A 374 -4.24 -7.08 45.31
CA ILE A 374 -4.04 -8.22 46.21
C ILE A 374 -3.50 -7.67 47.53
N ILE A 375 -4.07 -8.11 48.65
CA ILE A 375 -3.50 -7.94 49.98
C ILE A 375 -3.28 -9.31 50.63
N GLU A 376 -2.10 -9.52 51.19
CA GLU A 376 -1.71 -10.76 51.87
C GLU A 376 -1.18 -10.44 53.27
N PHE A 377 -1.64 -11.22 54.24
CA PHE A 377 -1.24 -11.16 55.64
C PHE A 377 -0.32 -12.33 56.01
N THR A 378 0.50 -12.17 57.05
CA THR A 378 1.30 -13.27 57.64
C THR A 378 0.48 -14.47 58.09
N GLU A 379 -0.79 -14.23 58.42
CA GLU A 379 -1.72 -15.21 59.00
C GLU A 379 -3.19 -14.86 58.68
N ALA A 380 -4.12 -15.73 59.06
CA ALA A 380 -5.53 -15.55 58.76
C ALA A 380 -6.16 -14.43 59.60
N VAL A 381 -6.90 -13.53 58.94
CA VAL A 381 -7.62 -12.43 59.62
C VAL A 381 -9.13 -12.63 59.63
N SER A 382 -9.75 -12.25 60.72
CA SER A 382 -11.19 -12.27 60.96
C SER A 382 -11.88 -11.06 60.32
N ASN A 383 -12.94 -11.31 59.56
CA ASN A 383 -13.86 -10.28 59.05
C ASN A 383 -13.19 -9.09 58.34
N PHE A 384 -12.22 -9.33 57.45
CA PHE A 384 -11.67 -8.28 56.59
C PHE A 384 -12.75 -7.70 55.66
N GLN A 385 -12.85 -6.38 55.61
CA GLN A 385 -13.85 -5.63 54.84
C GLN A 385 -13.19 -4.44 54.13
N LEU A 386 -13.72 -4.02 52.98
CA LEU A 386 -13.17 -2.90 52.22
C LEU A 386 -13.14 -1.56 52.99
N ALA A 387 -14.03 -1.38 53.97
CA ALA A 387 -14.06 -0.19 54.83
C ALA A 387 -12.85 -0.08 55.78
N HIS A 388 -12.04 -1.13 55.91
CA HIS A 388 -10.80 -1.13 56.69
C HIS A 388 -9.66 -0.40 55.96
N LEU A 389 -9.69 -0.42 54.63
CA LEU A 389 -8.75 0.27 53.75
C LEU A 389 -9.00 1.78 53.74
N VAL A 390 -7.94 2.55 53.49
CA VAL A 390 -8.02 3.97 53.13
C VAL A 390 -7.50 4.11 51.70
N ILE A 391 -8.39 4.59 50.81
CA ILE A 391 -8.14 4.73 49.38
C ILE A 391 -8.34 6.18 48.97
N THR A 392 -7.40 6.75 48.21
CA THR A 392 -7.52 8.09 47.61
C THR A 392 -7.56 8.00 46.09
N ASN A 393 -8.36 8.87 45.46
CA ASN A 393 -8.62 8.89 44.00
C ASN A 393 -9.18 7.57 43.44
N GLY A 394 -9.84 6.76 44.26
CA GLY A 394 -10.46 5.51 43.83
C GLY A 394 -11.43 4.96 44.86
N THR A 395 -12.20 3.94 44.47
CA THR A 395 -13.14 3.20 45.33
C THR A 395 -12.92 1.71 45.16
N ALA A 396 -12.76 0.98 46.27
CA ALA A 396 -12.71 -0.48 46.21
C ALA A 396 -14.10 -1.11 46.05
N GLY A 397 -14.14 -2.24 45.36
CA GLY A 397 -15.28 -3.13 45.21
C GLY A 397 -14.83 -4.59 45.04
N ASN A 398 -15.77 -5.50 44.81
CA ASN A 398 -15.50 -6.91 44.47
C ASN A 398 -14.50 -7.61 45.41
N LEU A 399 -14.67 -7.47 46.74
CA LEU A 399 -13.82 -8.16 47.71
C LEU A 399 -14.05 -9.67 47.63
N GLN A 400 -12.97 -10.42 47.46
CA GLN A 400 -12.95 -11.88 47.43
C GLN A 400 -11.87 -12.39 48.40
N VAL A 401 -12.16 -13.53 49.03
CA VAL A 401 -11.17 -14.26 49.85
C VAL A 401 -10.41 -15.21 48.93
N GLY A 402 -9.08 -15.29 49.09
CA GLY A 402 -8.24 -16.20 48.34
C GLY A 402 -8.45 -17.67 48.73
N MET A 403 -7.65 -18.55 48.13
CA MET A 403 -7.62 -19.99 48.46
C MET A 403 -7.20 -20.28 49.91
N VAL A 404 -6.64 -19.29 50.60
CA VAL A 404 -6.19 -19.29 51.98
C VAL A 404 -6.68 -18.01 52.66
N ASN A 405 -7.10 -18.11 53.92
CA ASN A 405 -7.79 -17.03 54.65
C ASN A 405 -6.89 -15.85 55.07
N ASN A 406 -5.64 -15.81 54.60
CA ASN A 406 -4.69 -14.70 54.78
C ASN A 406 -4.51 -13.87 53.49
N THR A 407 -5.07 -14.27 52.35
CA THR A 407 -5.01 -13.50 51.09
C THR A 407 -6.40 -13.02 50.68
N TYR A 408 -6.49 -11.76 50.23
CA TYR A 408 -7.72 -11.16 49.72
C TYR A 408 -7.44 -10.43 48.42
N THR A 409 -8.39 -10.48 47.48
CA THR A 409 -8.35 -9.70 46.25
C THR A 409 -9.53 -8.72 46.21
N PHE A 410 -9.32 -7.55 45.63
CA PHE A 410 -10.37 -6.55 45.44
C PHE A 410 -10.05 -5.64 44.27
N ASP A 411 -11.09 -5.07 43.68
CA ASP A 411 -11.00 -4.19 42.52
C ASP A 411 -11.01 -2.73 42.96
N VAL A 412 -10.04 -1.93 42.55
CA VAL A 412 -10.02 -0.48 42.80
C VAL A 412 -10.39 0.25 41.52
N THR A 413 -11.55 0.89 41.50
CA THR A 413 -11.98 1.76 40.39
C THR A 413 -11.44 3.18 40.60
N PRO A 414 -10.56 3.70 39.73
CA PRO A 414 -10.07 5.08 39.82
C PRO A 414 -11.19 6.09 39.59
N GLN A 415 -11.13 7.25 40.26
CA GLN A 415 -12.12 8.32 40.09
C GLN A 415 -11.69 9.36 39.04
N THR A 416 -10.41 9.72 39.00
CA THR A 416 -9.83 10.69 38.06
C THR A 416 -8.42 10.28 37.67
N ASN A 417 -7.87 10.86 36.60
CA ASN A 417 -6.48 10.63 36.21
C ASN A 417 -5.53 11.19 37.29
N GLY A 418 -4.50 10.44 37.63
CA GLY A 418 -3.58 10.74 38.73
C GLY A 418 -3.27 9.50 39.57
N VAL A 419 -2.57 9.69 40.69
CA VAL A 419 -2.17 8.57 41.56
C VAL A 419 -3.36 8.09 42.39
N VAL A 420 -3.67 6.80 42.26
CA VAL A 420 -4.53 6.04 43.17
C VAL A 420 -3.64 5.50 44.29
N ILE A 421 -4.04 5.71 45.54
CA ILE A 421 -3.29 5.24 46.72
C ILE A 421 -4.19 4.30 47.51
N VAL A 422 -3.68 3.11 47.85
CA VAL A 422 -4.35 2.11 48.70
C VAL A 422 -3.50 1.86 49.93
N SER A 423 -4.11 1.86 51.11
CA SER A 423 -3.40 1.62 52.38
C SER A 423 -4.28 0.89 53.40
N LEU A 424 -3.65 0.14 54.30
CA LEU A 424 -4.30 -0.46 55.47
C LEU A 424 -3.64 0.08 56.75
N PRO A 425 -4.33 0.93 57.53
CA PRO A 425 -3.88 1.35 58.86
C PRO A 425 -3.78 0.17 59.85
N GLU A 426 -3.14 0.38 60.99
CA GLU A 426 -3.08 -0.60 62.08
C GLU A 426 -4.45 -0.80 62.77
N ASN A 427 -4.63 -1.96 63.40
CA ASN A 427 -5.79 -2.30 64.23
C ASN A 427 -7.15 -2.15 63.50
N ARG A 428 -7.16 -2.44 62.20
CA ARG A 428 -8.36 -2.43 61.33
C ARG A 428 -8.97 -3.82 61.14
N VAL A 429 -8.16 -4.88 61.24
CA VAL A 429 -8.61 -6.27 61.36
C VAL A 429 -7.88 -6.97 62.50
N THR A 430 -8.46 -8.06 62.99
CA THR A 430 -7.88 -8.94 64.00
C THR A 430 -7.72 -10.35 63.45
N ASP A 431 -6.90 -11.19 64.06
CA ASP A 431 -6.87 -12.65 63.83
C ASP A 431 -8.02 -13.37 64.59
N SER A 432 -7.83 -14.67 64.91
CA SER A 432 -8.71 -15.47 65.77
C SER A 432 -8.43 -15.37 67.27
N ALA A 433 -7.24 -14.91 67.68
CA ALA A 433 -6.81 -14.73 69.08
C ALA A 433 -7.11 -13.32 69.61
N GLY A 434 -7.49 -12.38 68.73
CA GLY A 434 -7.83 -11.00 69.02
C GLY A 434 -6.76 -9.97 68.65
N ASN A 435 -5.58 -10.37 68.13
CA ASN A 435 -4.50 -9.43 67.86
C ASN A 435 -4.82 -8.56 66.63
N GLY A 436 -4.81 -7.23 66.81
CA GLY A 436 -5.03 -6.27 65.73
C GLY A 436 -3.86 -6.18 64.77
N ASN A 437 -4.11 -6.01 63.47
CA ASN A 437 -3.06 -5.98 62.44
C ASN A 437 -2.05 -4.84 62.61
N ILE A 438 -0.81 -5.09 62.17
CA ILE A 438 0.20 -4.05 61.93
C ILE A 438 -0.19 -3.28 60.65
N ALA A 439 0.04 -1.96 60.62
CA ALA A 439 -0.21 -1.15 59.42
C ALA A 439 0.64 -1.66 58.23
N ALA A 440 0.10 -1.59 57.02
CA ALA A 440 0.87 -1.91 55.82
C ALA A 440 2.12 -0.99 55.73
N PRO A 441 3.34 -1.54 55.55
CA PRO A 441 4.58 -0.76 55.67
C PRO A 441 4.71 0.34 54.61
N PHE A 442 4.10 0.14 53.44
CA PHE A 442 3.99 1.13 52.39
C PHE A 442 2.59 1.11 51.77
N PRO A 443 2.02 2.27 51.39
CA PRO A 443 0.83 2.31 50.57
C PRO A 443 1.14 1.90 49.13
N LEU A 444 0.20 1.21 48.48
CA LEU A 444 0.28 0.89 47.05
C LEU A 444 -0.13 2.13 46.24
N ASN A 445 0.80 2.65 45.44
CA ASN A 445 0.59 3.82 44.59
C ASN A 445 0.54 3.38 43.12
N ILE A 446 -0.56 3.63 42.41
CA ILE A 446 -0.71 3.35 40.97
C ILE A 446 -1.05 4.65 40.24
N ALA A 447 -0.28 5.04 39.23
CA ALA A 447 -0.65 6.16 38.37
C ALA A 447 -1.71 5.73 37.34
N TYR A 448 -2.92 6.26 37.45
CA TYR A 448 -3.99 6.03 36.47
C TYR A 448 -4.03 7.14 35.41
N ASP A 449 -4.04 6.77 34.14
CA ASP A 449 -4.20 7.69 33.01
C ASP A 449 -5.08 7.06 31.93
N SER A 450 -6.23 7.67 31.66
CA SER A 450 -7.21 7.30 30.63
C SER A 450 -7.17 8.19 29.38
N VAL A 451 -6.21 9.12 29.29
CA VAL A 451 -6.18 10.13 28.23
C VAL A 451 -5.45 9.60 27.00
N GLN A 452 -6.22 9.19 25.99
CA GLN A 452 -5.70 8.82 24.67
C GLN A 452 -4.79 9.91 24.06
N PRO A 453 -3.62 9.54 23.53
CA PRO A 453 -2.78 10.46 22.78
C PRO A 453 -3.46 10.94 21.48
N THR A 454 -3.11 12.16 21.07
CA THR A 454 -3.52 12.77 19.81
C THR A 454 -2.30 13.24 19.04
N ALA A 455 -2.21 12.90 17.75
CA ALA A 455 -1.16 13.35 16.86
C ALA A 455 -1.66 14.44 15.90
N VAL A 456 -0.79 15.42 15.62
CA VAL A 456 -0.96 16.39 14.55
C VAL A 456 0.17 16.19 13.54
N LEU A 457 -0.18 15.98 12.27
CA LEU A 457 0.75 15.99 11.16
C LEU A 457 0.78 17.40 10.55
N THR A 458 1.98 17.86 10.20
CA THR A 458 2.24 19.14 9.54
C THR A 458 3.22 18.94 8.38
N THR A 459 3.13 19.80 7.37
CA THR A 459 4.11 19.87 6.27
C THR A 459 4.33 21.33 5.91
N THR A 460 5.53 21.64 5.40
CA THR A 460 5.86 22.94 4.79
C THR A 460 5.62 22.95 3.28
N ALA A 461 5.23 21.81 2.68
CA ALA A 461 4.90 21.72 1.27
C ALA A 461 3.64 22.53 0.93
N SER A 462 3.68 23.17 -0.24
CA SER A 462 2.49 23.79 -0.86
C SER A 462 1.42 22.74 -1.20
N LEU A 463 0.19 23.18 -1.41
CA LEU A 463 -0.93 22.28 -1.76
C LEU A 463 -0.69 21.49 -3.06
N ASN A 464 -0.01 22.11 -4.04
CA ASN A 464 0.49 21.44 -5.24
C ASN A 464 2.01 21.56 -5.25
N VAL A 465 2.72 20.50 -5.66
CA VAL A 465 4.19 20.47 -5.76
C VAL A 465 4.66 19.64 -6.93
N ASN A 466 5.76 20.06 -7.56
CA ASN A 466 6.47 19.30 -8.58
C ASN A 466 7.72 18.54 -8.08
N ASN A 467 8.11 18.75 -6.82
CA ASN A 467 9.08 17.91 -6.14
C ASN A 467 8.36 16.66 -5.59
N PRO A 468 8.76 15.42 -5.95
CA PRO A 468 8.12 14.22 -5.44
C PRO A 468 8.31 14.02 -3.94
N ALA A 469 9.33 14.60 -3.31
CA ALA A 469 9.57 14.47 -1.87
C ALA A 469 8.94 15.63 -1.08
N ILE A 470 8.08 15.30 -0.12
CA ILE A 470 7.53 16.25 0.86
C ILE A 470 7.97 15.89 2.29
N ASP A 471 8.35 16.89 3.07
CA ASP A 471 8.69 16.73 4.48
C ASP A 471 7.43 16.75 5.34
N ILE A 472 7.25 15.75 6.20
CA ILE A 472 6.13 15.66 7.14
C ILE A 472 6.67 15.53 8.56
N THR A 473 6.18 16.39 9.45
CA THR A 473 6.42 16.31 10.89
C THR A 473 5.16 15.83 11.60
N ILE A 474 5.28 14.79 12.42
CA ILE A 474 4.24 14.32 13.33
C ILE A 474 4.61 14.69 14.77
N GLU A 475 3.66 15.29 15.49
CA GLU A 475 3.81 15.67 16.90
C GLU A 475 2.63 15.18 17.72
N PHE A 476 2.93 14.50 18.82
CA PHE A 476 1.94 13.99 19.77
C PHE A 476 1.81 14.94 20.97
N ASN A 477 0.61 15.03 21.56
CA ASN A 477 0.37 15.87 22.73
C ASN A 477 1.08 15.34 24.02
N LYS A 478 1.33 14.03 24.09
CA LYS A 478 2.05 13.31 25.15
C LYS A 478 3.01 12.27 24.55
N ASP A 479 3.78 11.61 25.39
CA ASP A 479 4.83 10.68 24.99
C ASP A 479 4.24 9.31 24.59
N ILE A 480 4.85 8.69 23.58
CA ILE A 480 4.46 7.46 22.88
C ILE A 480 5.64 6.49 22.90
N VAL A 481 5.40 5.20 23.15
CA VAL A 481 6.48 4.23 23.38
C VAL A 481 6.80 3.31 22.20
N ASP A 482 5.95 3.27 21.17
CA ASP A 482 5.94 2.24 20.11
C ASP A 482 5.89 2.76 18.66
N PHE A 483 5.84 4.07 18.43
CA PHE A 483 5.65 4.65 17.08
C PHE A 483 6.75 4.30 16.05
N ASP A 484 6.33 3.74 14.91
CA ASP A 484 7.14 3.59 13.71
C ASP A 484 6.42 4.03 12.40
N LEU A 485 7.05 3.82 11.24
CA LEU A 485 6.49 4.23 9.94
C LEU A 485 5.31 3.38 9.46
N SER A 486 5.19 2.13 9.91
CA SER A 486 4.12 1.20 9.53
C SER A 486 2.77 1.52 10.20
N ASP A 487 2.79 2.37 11.21
CA ASP A 487 1.61 2.97 11.82
C ASP A 487 0.90 3.99 10.92
N LEU A 488 1.68 4.66 10.07
CA LEU A 488 1.17 5.66 9.14
C LEU A 488 0.43 5.01 7.98
N THR A 489 -0.74 5.55 7.66
CA THR A 489 -1.42 5.24 6.41
C THR A 489 -1.00 6.24 5.35
N LEU A 490 -0.30 5.75 4.33
CA LEU A 490 0.13 6.52 3.16
C LEU A 490 -0.65 6.09 1.91
N SER A 491 -1.03 7.05 1.07
CA SER A 491 -1.54 6.79 -0.28
C SER A 491 -0.72 7.56 -1.31
N ASN A 492 -0.41 6.92 -2.42
CA ASN A 492 0.40 7.48 -3.52
C ASN A 492 1.81 7.97 -3.11
N GLY A 493 2.37 7.43 -2.03
CA GLY A 493 3.72 7.77 -1.59
C GLY A 493 4.32 6.75 -0.63
N THR A 494 5.64 6.75 -0.56
CA THR A 494 6.45 5.91 0.34
C THR A 494 7.24 6.76 1.32
N SER A 495 7.27 6.37 2.60
CA SER A 495 8.06 7.04 3.62
C SER A 495 9.56 6.82 3.46
N GLY A 496 10.34 7.89 3.58
CA GLY A 496 11.76 7.82 3.96
C GLY A 496 11.94 7.51 5.45
N PRO A 497 13.18 7.43 5.95
CA PRO A 497 13.47 7.06 7.34
C PRO A 497 12.92 8.09 8.35
N LEU A 498 12.50 7.59 9.52
CA LEU A 498 12.16 8.43 10.67
C LEU A 498 13.42 9.11 11.24
N SER A 499 13.31 10.41 11.49
CA SER A 499 14.25 11.17 12.30
C SER A 499 13.55 11.70 13.54
N ASN A 500 14.09 11.43 14.72
CA ASN A 500 13.52 11.91 15.97
C ASN A 500 13.88 13.39 16.18
N VAL A 501 12.85 14.20 16.47
CA VAL A 501 12.98 15.64 16.77
C VAL A 501 12.84 15.89 18.28
N THR A 502 11.99 15.10 18.94
CA THR A 502 11.86 15.07 20.39
C THR A 502 11.56 13.63 20.80
N PRO A 503 12.35 13.00 21.69
CA PRO A 503 12.16 11.61 22.08
C PRO A 503 10.73 11.32 22.50
N PHE A 504 10.19 10.21 22.03
CA PHE A 504 8.82 9.73 22.32
C PHE A 504 7.66 10.67 21.90
N LYS A 505 7.92 11.86 21.35
CA LYS A 505 6.87 12.87 21.15
C LYS A 505 6.79 13.49 19.76
N LYS A 506 7.93 13.64 19.07
CA LYS A 506 7.97 14.34 17.79
C LYS A 506 8.99 13.73 16.84
N TRP A 507 8.56 13.51 15.61
CA TRP A 507 9.38 12.95 14.54
C TRP A 507 9.13 13.66 13.23
N THR A 508 10.14 13.63 12.36
CA THR A 508 10.03 14.06 10.96
C THR A 508 10.43 12.91 10.04
N PHE A 509 9.78 12.83 8.89
CA PHE A 509 10.04 11.84 7.84
C PHE A 509 9.67 12.46 6.49
N THR A 510 10.29 11.98 5.42
CA THR A 510 9.90 12.36 4.06
C THR A 510 8.82 11.42 3.55
N VAL A 511 7.92 11.89 2.69
CA VAL A 511 7.07 11.05 1.85
C VAL A 511 7.37 11.36 0.40
N THR A 512 7.83 10.36 -0.34
CA THR A 512 8.12 10.46 -1.77
C THR A 512 6.94 9.94 -2.58
N ALA A 513 6.39 10.76 -3.47
CA ALA A 513 5.32 10.41 -4.39
C ALA A 513 5.69 9.22 -5.28
N GLN A 514 4.73 8.35 -5.57
CA GLN A 514 4.93 7.21 -6.48
C GLN A 514 4.37 7.45 -7.89
N ASN A 515 3.25 8.18 -8.00
CA ASN A 515 2.58 8.51 -9.26
C ASN A 515 2.03 9.94 -9.17
N GLN A 516 1.55 10.48 -10.30
CA GLN A 516 0.81 11.74 -10.34
C GLN A 516 -0.43 11.71 -9.43
N GLY A 517 -0.75 12.83 -8.79
CA GLY A 517 -1.94 13.03 -7.97
C GLY A 517 -1.69 13.13 -6.46
N VAL A 518 -2.78 13.00 -5.68
CA VAL A 518 -2.77 13.34 -4.25
C VAL A 518 -2.03 12.31 -3.39
N ILE A 519 -0.91 12.74 -2.79
CA ILE A 519 -0.30 12.10 -1.64
C ILE A 519 -1.21 12.35 -0.43
N THR A 520 -1.62 11.29 0.27
CA THR A 520 -2.28 11.41 1.59
C THR A 520 -1.44 10.72 2.65
N ALA A 521 -1.24 11.39 3.79
CA ALA A 521 -0.57 10.81 4.96
C ALA A 521 -1.37 11.11 6.24
N TYR A 522 -1.59 10.09 7.07
CA TYR A 522 -2.19 10.23 8.39
C TYR A 522 -1.85 9.05 9.31
N LEU A 523 -1.87 9.28 10.62
CA LEU A 523 -1.88 8.23 11.63
C LEU A 523 -3.33 7.81 11.89
N ALA A 524 -3.64 6.52 11.69
CA ALA A 524 -4.95 5.97 12.00
C ALA A 524 -5.16 5.86 13.52
N ALA A 525 -6.41 5.67 13.97
CA ALA A 525 -6.67 5.38 15.38
C ALA A 525 -6.12 3.98 15.76
N SER A 526 -5.75 3.82 17.03
CA SER A 526 -5.26 2.56 17.61
C SER A 526 -4.07 1.94 16.89
N LYS A 527 -3.09 2.78 16.55
CA LYS A 527 -1.81 2.40 15.98
C LYS A 527 -0.67 2.42 16.99
N VAL A 528 -0.63 3.46 17.82
CA VAL A 528 0.41 3.65 18.84
C VAL A 528 -0.21 3.85 20.21
N HIS A 529 0.58 3.64 21.26
CA HIS A 529 0.16 3.82 22.64
C HIS A 529 1.13 4.62 23.50
N ASP A 530 0.59 5.26 24.54
CA ASP A 530 1.42 5.89 25.59
C ASP A 530 1.94 4.84 26.60
N SER A 531 2.69 5.30 27.60
CA SER A 531 3.24 4.45 28.66
C SER A 531 2.19 3.84 29.60
N ALA A 532 0.94 4.31 29.56
CA ALA A 532 -0.19 3.75 30.32
C ALA A 532 -1.01 2.74 29.49
N GLY A 533 -0.67 2.55 28.22
CA GLY A 533 -1.39 1.67 27.28
C GLY A 533 -2.54 2.36 26.55
N ASN A 534 -2.73 3.68 26.67
CA ASN A 534 -3.78 4.38 25.94
C ASN A 534 -3.46 4.44 24.45
N VAL A 535 -4.30 3.82 23.65
CA VAL A 535 -4.24 3.87 22.18
C VAL A 535 -4.58 5.25 21.62
N ASN A 536 -3.91 5.66 20.54
CA ASN A 536 -4.07 6.99 19.96
C ASN A 536 -5.41 7.20 19.23
N LYS A 537 -5.86 8.46 19.19
CA LYS A 537 -6.90 8.92 18.25
C LYS A 537 -6.31 9.15 16.86
N ALA A 538 -7.13 8.98 15.83
CA ALA A 538 -6.77 9.31 14.46
C ALA A 538 -6.34 10.80 14.34
N SER A 539 -5.29 11.04 13.56
CA SER A 539 -4.75 12.38 13.32
C SER A 539 -5.53 13.14 12.23
N ASN A 540 -5.13 14.38 11.96
CA ASN A 540 -5.46 15.05 10.70
C ASN A 540 -4.78 14.34 9.51
N GLN A 541 -5.32 14.58 8.31
CA GLN A 541 -4.72 14.14 7.04
C GLN A 541 -3.89 15.27 6.43
N ILE A 542 -2.65 15.00 6.06
CA ILE A 542 -1.92 15.78 5.06
C ILE A 542 -2.39 15.34 3.68
N LYS A 543 -2.71 16.31 2.81
CA LYS A 543 -3.04 16.10 1.40
C LYS A 543 -2.26 17.09 0.56
N VAL A 544 -1.37 16.58 -0.27
CA VAL A 544 -0.56 17.37 -1.21
C VAL A 544 -0.71 16.74 -2.58
N ASN A 545 -1.03 17.53 -3.58
CA ASN A 545 -1.11 17.08 -4.97
C ASN A 545 0.28 17.11 -5.59
N PHE A 546 0.83 15.94 -5.90
CA PHE A 546 2.06 15.85 -6.67
C PHE A 546 1.72 15.94 -8.16
N ASP A 547 2.33 16.92 -8.83
CA ASP A 547 2.21 17.11 -10.26
C ASP A 547 3.56 17.47 -10.87
N SER A 548 4.12 16.57 -11.69
CA SER A 548 5.37 16.77 -12.43
C SER A 548 5.17 16.93 -13.94
N VAL A 549 3.96 17.27 -14.41
CA VAL A 549 3.68 17.44 -15.85
C VAL A 549 3.80 18.92 -16.22
N SER A 550 4.66 19.22 -17.18
CA SER A 550 4.74 20.56 -17.76
C SER A 550 3.48 20.92 -18.56
N PRO A 551 2.87 22.11 -18.35
CA PRO A 551 1.80 22.60 -19.19
C PRO A 551 2.26 22.70 -20.65
N SER A 552 1.66 21.93 -21.56
CA SER A 552 1.95 22.06 -22.99
C SER A 552 1.19 23.25 -23.57
N VAL A 553 1.85 24.03 -24.43
CA VAL A 553 1.23 25.21 -25.07
C VAL A 553 1.10 25.01 -26.57
N THR A 554 -0.04 25.42 -27.12
CA THR A 554 -0.30 25.43 -28.56
C THR A 554 -0.63 26.85 -29.00
N ILE A 555 0.03 27.31 -30.06
CA ILE A 555 -0.27 28.59 -30.72
C ILE A 555 -0.92 28.29 -32.07
N THR A 556 -2.08 28.89 -32.33
CA THR A 556 -2.88 28.69 -33.54
C THR A 556 -3.32 30.02 -34.14
N SER A 557 -3.67 30.02 -35.43
CA SER A 557 -4.25 31.16 -36.12
C SER A 557 -5.28 30.69 -37.13
N THR A 558 -6.35 31.45 -37.30
CA THR A 558 -7.33 31.25 -38.39
C THR A 558 -6.88 31.85 -39.72
N ALA A 559 -5.75 32.56 -39.76
CA ALA A 559 -5.12 32.96 -41.02
C ALA A 559 -4.44 31.76 -41.70
N SER A 560 -4.58 31.68 -43.03
CA SER A 560 -3.84 30.79 -43.92
C SER A 560 -2.33 30.91 -43.74
N GLU A 561 -1.56 29.87 -44.06
CA GLU A 561 -0.10 29.84 -43.84
C GLU A 561 0.65 30.96 -44.58
N SER A 562 0.26 31.25 -45.82
CA SER A 562 0.54 32.52 -46.50
C SER A 562 -0.68 33.41 -46.39
N THR A 563 -0.53 34.70 -46.09
CA THR A 563 -1.67 35.59 -45.87
C THR A 563 -1.33 37.07 -46.12
N ASN A 564 -2.29 37.80 -46.68
CA ASN A 564 -2.23 39.26 -46.82
C ASN A 564 -2.92 40.04 -45.69
N LEU A 565 -3.33 39.36 -44.60
CA LEU A 565 -4.00 40.00 -43.47
C LEU A 565 -3.03 40.88 -42.68
N SER A 566 -3.29 42.20 -42.67
CA SER A 566 -2.53 43.19 -41.89
C SER A 566 -2.68 43.07 -40.36
N SER A 567 -3.52 42.13 -39.90
CA SER A 567 -3.70 41.75 -38.49
C SER A 567 -3.98 40.26 -38.43
N ILE A 568 -2.96 39.46 -38.13
CA ILE A 568 -3.05 38.00 -38.02
C ILE A 568 -3.62 37.66 -36.63
N PRO A 569 -4.80 37.02 -36.53
CA PRO A 569 -5.37 36.62 -35.25
C PRO A 569 -4.61 35.43 -34.67
N ILE A 570 -4.23 35.51 -33.40
CA ILE A 570 -3.48 34.49 -32.68
C ILE A 570 -4.32 33.97 -31.52
N ARG A 571 -4.38 32.65 -31.36
CA ARG A 571 -4.95 31.96 -30.20
C ARG A 571 -3.85 31.14 -29.53
N ILE A 572 -3.72 31.30 -28.22
CA ILE A 572 -2.76 30.61 -27.36
C ILE A 572 -3.57 29.78 -26.36
N GLU A 573 -3.25 28.50 -26.26
CA GLU A 573 -3.95 27.56 -25.38
C GLU A 573 -2.96 26.62 -24.70
N PHE A 574 -3.01 26.58 -23.37
CA PHE A 574 -2.26 25.65 -22.55
C PHE A 574 -3.10 24.40 -22.24
N SER A 575 -2.45 23.26 -21.96
CA SER A 575 -3.12 22.00 -21.59
C SER A 575 -3.84 22.06 -20.23
N GLU A 576 -3.56 23.09 -19.44
CA GLU A 576 -4.04 23.32 -18.08
C GLU A 576 -3.91 24.79 -17.66
N VAL A 577 -4.08 25.07 -16.37
CA VAL A 577 -4.05 26.43 -15.82
C VAL A 577 -2.62 26.83 -15.48
N VAL A 578 -2.12 27.87 -16.14
CA VAL A 578 -0.84 28.52 -15.87
C VAL A 578 -1.01 29.85 -15.14
N ASN A 579 0.01 30.20 -14.37
CA ASN A 579 0.17 31.42 -13.61
C ASN A 579 1.16 32.35 -14.33
N GLY A 580 0.94 33.67 -14.20
CA GLY A 580 1.90 34.68 -14.67
C GLY A 580 1.86 35.04 -16.15
N PHE A 581 1.16 34.28 -17.01
CA PHE A 581 1.17 34.53 -18.45
C PHE A 581 0.69 35.94 -18.85
N ASP A 582 1.60 36.72 -19.42
CA ASP A 582 1.34 38.05 -19.96
C ASP A 582 2.00 38.30 -21.33
N ILE A 583 1.94 39.54 -21.82
CA ILE A 583 2.39 39.90 -23.17
C ILE A 583 3.92 39.81 -23.33
N SER A 584 4.69 39.86 -22.23
CA SER A 584 6.15 39.81 -22.22
C SER A 584 6.71 38.40 -22.43
N ASP A 585 5.90 37.36 -22.19
CA ASP A 585 6.22 35.95 -22.50
C ASP A 585 6.20 35.64 -24.01
N LEU A 586 5.74 36.59 -24.83
CA LEU A 586 5.68 36.45 -26.28
C LEU A 586 6.90 37.06 -26.97
N GLN A 587 7.70 36.18 -27.60
CA GLN A 587 8.74 36.59 -28.53
C GLN A 587 8.16 36.66 -29.94
N ILE A 588 8.20 37.85 -30.55
CA ILE A 588 7.65 38.10 -31.89
C ILE A 588 8.74 38.54 -32.87
N SER A 589 8.62 38.15 -34.14
CA SER A 589 9.52 38.55 -35.22
C SER A 589 8.77 38.98 -36.48
N ASN A 590 9.36 39.91 -37.24
CA ASN A 590 8.74 40.61 -38.38
C ASN A 590 7.34 41.19 -38.06
N CYS A 591 7.15 41.60 -36.81
CA CYS A 591 5.91 42.20 -36.29
C CYS A 591 6.16 43.68 -35.97
N LYS A 592 5.27 44.55 -36.45
CA LYS A 592 5.26 45.98 -36.14
C LYS A 592 4.65 46.26 -34.77
N SER A 593 3.63 45.49 -34.40
CA SER A 593 2.97 45.57 -33.11
C SER A 593 2.20 44.29 -32.80
N ILE A 594 1.93 44.08 -31.52
CA ILE A 594 1.01 43.06 -31.00
C ILE A 594 -0.08 43.74 -30.17
N SER A 595 -1.31 43.24 -30.23
CA SER A 595 -2.42 43.76 -29.42
C SER A 595 -2.42 43.14 -28.01
N SER A 596 -3.13 43.78 -27.08
CA SER A 596 -3.23 43.28 -25.70
C SER A 596 -3.89 41.90 -25.64
N LEU A 597 -3.28 40.98 -24.88
CA LEU A 597 -3.86 39.65 -24.61
C LEU A 597 -5.28 39.78 -24.08
N GLN A 598 -6.22 39.13 -24.75
CA GLN A 598 -7.61 38.97 -24.32
C GLN A 598 -7.77 37.57 -23.71
N LEU A 599 -8.13 37.52 -22.43
CA LEU A 599 -8.38 36.27 -21.73
C LEU A 599 -9.71 35.65 -22.22
N VAL A 600 -9.67 34.39 -22.65
CA VAL A 600 -10.86 33.63 -23.09
C VAL A 600 -11.28 32.61 -22.04
N THR A 601 -10.30 31.86 -21.50
CA THR A 601 -10.49 30.90 -20.41
C THR A 601 -9.46 31.18 -19.33
N ALA A 602 -9.92 31.42 -18.10
CA ALA A 602 -9.08 31.79 -16.96
C ALA A 602 -7.83 30.91 -16.82
N GLY A 603 -6.66 31.53 -16.91
CA GLY A 603 -5.36 30.87 -16.78
C GLY A 603 -5.00 29.84 -17.85
N ARG A 604 -5.80 29.66 -18.91
CA ARG A 604 -5.58 28.58 -19.90
C ARG A 604 -5.54 29.05 -21.34
N VAL A 605 -6.37 30.05 -21.70
CA VAL A 605 -6.59 30.42 -23.09
C VAL A 605 -6.63 31.93 -23.25
N TRP A 606 -5.83 32.42 -24.20
CA TRP A 606 -5.78 33.83 -24.60
C TRP A 606 -5.87 33.99 -26.11
N THR A 607 -6.31 35.18 -26.54
CA THR A 607 -6.22 35.62 -27.93
C THR A 607 -5.53 36.98 -28.02
N THR A 608 -4.87 37.22 -29.14
CA THR A 608 -4.25 38.50 -29.50
C THR A 608 -4.21 38.59 -31.03
N SER A 609 -3.66 39.66 -31.57
CA SER A 609 -3.35 39.79 -32.99
C SER A 609 -1.99 40.44 -33.17
N ILE A 610 -1.23 39.94 -34.15
CA ILE A 610 0.04 40.52 -34.57
C ILE A 610 -0.14 41.27 -35.89
N ALA A 611 0.37 42.49 -35.95
CA ALA A 611 0.44 43.27 -37.18
C ALA A 611 1.84 43.06 -37.80
N PRO A 612 1.96 42.47 -39.00
CA PRO A 612 3.23 42.30 -39.69
C PRO A 612 3.92 43.66 -39.97
N ASP A 613 5.25 43.67 -40.03
CA ASP A 613 6.02 44.89 -40.38
C ASP A 613 6.36 44.95 -41.88
N ALA A 614 6.92 43.87 -42.42
CA ALA A 614 7.30 43.74 -43.83
C ALA A 614 6.89 42.36 -44.39
N PRO A 615 6.86 42.17 -45.73
CA PRO A 615 6.62 40.86 -46.33
C PRO A 615 7.64 39.80 -45.88
N GLY A 616 7.18 38.56 -45.74
CA GLY A 616 7.98 37.41 -45.30
C GLY A 616 7.49 36.78 -43.98
N ASN A 617 8.30 35.91 -43.41
CA ASN A 617 7.93 35.12 -42.22
C ASN A 617 7.75 36.00 -40.97
N VAL A 618 6.51 36.04 -40.49
CA VAL A 618 6.08 36.57 -39.20
C VAL A 618 6.00 35.41 -38.22
N ALA A 619 6.59 35.55 -37.03
CA ALA A 619 6.56 34.50 -36.01
C ALA A 619 6.10 35.03 -34.65
N VAL A 620 5.43 34.15 -33.91
CA VAL A 620 5.20 34.27 -32.47
C VAL A 620 5.68 32.99 -31.79
N LEU A 621 6.43 33.15 -30.71
CA LEU A 621 7.08 32.10 -29.94
C LEU A 621 6.78 32.32 -28.45
N ILE A 622 6.45 31.23 -27.76
CA ILE A 622 6.49 31.12 -26.30
C ILE A 622 7.67 30.20 -25.98
N ALA A 623 8.60 30.65 -25.15
CA ALA A 623 9.75 29.84 -24.76
C ALA A 623 9.34 28.75 -23.74
N PRO A 624 10.10 27.65 -23.61
CA PRO A 624 9.98 26.77 -22.45
C PRO A 624 10.19 27.55 -21.15
N ASP A 625 9.53 27.12 -20.08
CA ASP A 625 9.67 27.68 -18.72
C ASP A 625 9.37 29.19 -18.58
N SER A 626 8.65 29.79 -19.54
CA SER A 626 8.20 31.19 -19.46
C SER A 626 7.18 31.39 -18.35
N VAL A 627 6.25 30.43 -18.22
CA VAL A 627 5.16 30.42 -17.26
C VAL A 627 5.04 29.07 -16.58
N THR A 628 4.51 29.07 -15.36
CA THR A 628 4.38 27.86 -14.54
C THR A 628 2.93 27.54 -14.22
N ASP A 629 2.62 26.26 -14.01
CA ASP A 629 1.34 25.84 -13.44
C ASP A 629 1.21 26.16 -11.93
N ALA A 630 0.25 25.53 -11.24
CA ALA A 630 0.08 25.68 -9.79
C ALA A 630 1.06 24.85 -8.92
N ALA A 631 1.75 23.86 -9.51
CA ALA A 631 2.74 23.01 -8.86
C ALA A 631 4.19 23.53 -9.05
N GLY A 632 4.38 24.45 -9.99
CA GLY A 632 5.65 25.05 -10.37
C GLY A 632 6.30 24.48 -11.64
N ASN A 633 5.61 23.63 -12.41
CA ASN A 633 6.17 23.11 -13.67
C ASN A 633 6.14 24.20 -14.75
N GLY A 634 7.29 24.44 -15.38
CA GLY A 634 7.40 25.35 -16.52
C GLY A 634 6.76 24.76 -17.78
N ASN A 635 6.21 25.63 -18.63
CA ASN A 635 5.54 25.23 -19.87
C ASN A 635 6.50 24.66 -20.92
N THR A 636 5.98 23.86 -21.86
CA THR A 636 6.72 23.52 -23.08
C THR A 636 6.77 24.73 -24.02
N GLY A 637 7.83 24.91 -24.80
CA GLY A 637 7.87 25.97 -25.82
C GLY A 637 6.98 25.66 -27.03
N ALA A 638 6.51 26.70 -27.74
CA ALA A 638 5.80 26.56 -29.02
C ALA A 638 5.99 27.77 -29.94
N THR A 639 6.01 27.53 -31.24
CA THR A 639 6.16 28.56 -32.29
C THR A 639 5.04 28.46 -33.30
N LEU A 640 4.49 29.60 -33.72
CA LEU A 640 3.67 29.71 -34.92
C LEU A 640 4.32 30.68 -35.90
N THR A 641 4.43 30.27 -37.17
CA THR A 641 4.86 31.12 -38.28
C THR A 641 3.73 31.34 -39.29
N ARG A 642 3.77 32.50 -39.95
CA ARG A 642 2.94 32.87 -41.09
C ARG A 642 3.77 33.66 -42.09
N ASN A 643 3.67 33.34 -43.37
CA ASN A 643 4.26 34.18 -44.41
C ASN A 643 3.30 35.33 -44.70
N TYR A 644 3.68 36.55 -44.33
CA TYR A 644 2.91 37.73 -44.70
C TYR A 644 3.28 38.15 -46.12
N ASP A 645 2.30 38.13 -47.02
CA ASP A 645 2.51 38.44 -48.43
C ASP A 645 1.45 39.41 -48.94
N ILE A 646 1.91 40.51 -49.51
CA ILE A 646 1.11 41.57 -50.12
C ILE A 646 1.54 41.86 -51.57
N GLY A 647 2.40 40.99 -52.12
CA GLY A 647 2.67 40.97 -53.56
C GLY A 647 1.40 40.69 -54.33
N ARG A 648 1.28 41.23 -55.55
CA ARG A 648 0.15 40.95 -56.42
C ARG A 648 0.64 40.17 -57.64
N PRO A 649 -0.04 39.09 -58.05
CA PRO A 649 0.30 38.39 -59.27
C PRO A 649 0.28 39.33 -60.49
N THR A 650 1.41 39.49 -61.14
CA THR A 650 1.53 40.13 -62.45
C THR A 650 1.36 39.08 -63.54
N VAL A 651 0.71 39.45 -64.64
CA VAL A 651 0.41 38.53 -65.75
C VAL A 651 0.92 39.07 -67.08
N VAL A 652 1.57 38.20 -67.86
CA VAL A 652 2.14 38.50 -69.16
C VAL A 652 1.49 37.61 -70.23
N LEU A 653 1.02 38.25 -71.31
CA LEU A 653 0.46 37.61 -72.49
C LEU A 653 1.45 37.70 -73.66
N SER A 654 1.81 36.56 -74.26
CA SER A 654 2.75 36.49 -75.40
C SER A 654 2.41 35.39 -76.40
N SER A 655 3.00 35.42 -77.61
CA SER A 655 2.90 34.34 -78.60
C SER A 655 4.26 34.09 -79.24
N ILE A 656 4.45 32.89 -79.81
CA ILE A 656 5.63 32.52 -80.60
C ILE A 656 5.45 32.79 -82.11
N LYS A 657 4.29 33.30 -82.54
CA LYS A 657 3.99 33.62 -83.94
C LYS A 657 4.55 35.00 -84.33
N PRO A 658 5.02 35.17 -85.59
CA PRO A 658 5.43 36.49 -86.09
C PRO A 658 4.24 37.44 -86.19
N ASP A 659 4.52 38.74 -86.30
CA ASP A 659 3.52 39.78 -86.59
C ASP A 659 3.93 40.47 -87.92
N PRO A 660 3.14 40.37 -89.01
CA PRO A 660 1.86 39.66 -89.15
C PRO A 660 1.99 38.12 -89.21
N THR A 661 0.87 37.40 -89.13
CA THR A 661 0.80 35.94 -89.35
C THR A 661 -0.46 35.48 -90.08
N ASN A 662 -0.34 34.38 -90.84
CA ASN A 662 -1.47 33.59 -91.33
C ASN A 662 -1.84 32.38 -90.44
N SER A 663 -1.23 32.23 -89.27
CA SER A 663 -1.50 31.11 -88.36
C SER A 663 -2.88 31.21 -87.71
N ASN A 664 -3.71 30.18 -87.91
CA ASN A 664 -5.01 30.03 -87.27
C ASN A 664 -5.16 28.59 -86.71
N PRO A 665 -5.28 28.40 -85.38
CA PRO A 665 -5.27 29.43 -84.32
C PRO A 665 -3.87 30.03 -84.04
N ILE A 666 -3.87 31.17 -83.35
CA ILE A 666 -2.69 31.81 -82.76
C ILE A 666 -2.54 31.30 -81.32
N PRO A 667 -1.49 30.53 -80.98
CA PRO A 667 -1.25 30.11 -79.60
C PRO A 667 -0.74 31.30 -78.77
N VAL A 668 -1.46 31.65 -77.71
CA VAL A 668 -1.06 32.68 -76.73
C VAL A 668 -0.75 32.02 -75.40
N THR A 669 0.35 32.41 -74.76
CA THR A 669 0.74 31.97 -73.42
C THR A 669 0.39 33.05 -72.41
N VAL A 670 -0.33 32.66 -71.36
CA VAL A 670 -0.66 33.46 -70.17
C VAL A 670 0.27 33.02 -69.04
N THR A 671 1.15 33.90 -68.57
CA THR A 671 2.15 33.57 -67.54
C THR A 671 2.05 34.54 -66.37
N PHE A 672 1.97 34.01 -65.16
CA PHE A 672 2.04 34.77 -63.91
C PHE A 672 3.46 34.70 -63.31
N ASN A 673 3.88 35.73 -62.56
CA ASN A 673 5.15 35.70 -61.81
C ASN A 673 5.14 34.67 -60.66
N GLU A 674 3.96 34.29 -60.18
CA GLU A 674 3.70 33.42 -59.03
C GLU A 674 2.50 32.50 -59.25
N ASP A 675 2.24 31.59 -58.31
CA ASP A 675 1.16 30.61 -58.43
C ASP A 675 -0.19 31.25 -58.06
N VAL A 676 -1.15 31.16 -58.99
CA VAL A 676 -2.50 31.73 -58.85
C VAL A 676 -3.59 30.66 -58.89
N THR A 677 -4.72 30.97 -58.26
CA THR A 677 -5.90 30.11 -58.19
C THR A 677 -7.09 30.75 -58.89
N GLY A 678 -7.95 29.92 -59.47
CA GLY A 678 -9.16 30.36 -60.17
C GLY A 678 -8.95 30.87 -61.60
N PHE A 679 -7.79 30.66 -62.24
CA PHE A 679 -7.64 31.03 -63.65
C PHE A 679 -8.51 30.15 -64.56
N ASP A 680 -9.35 30.78 -65.37
CA ASP A 680 -10.10 30.15 -66.45
C ASP A 680 -10.14 31.03 -67.71
N ILE A 681 -10.63 30.46 -68.82
CA ILE A 681 -10.58 31.09 -70.14
C ILE A 681 -11.49 32.32 -70.27
N SER A 682 -12.52 32.47 -69.43
CA SER A 682 -13.44 33.61 -69.43
C SER A 682 -12.82 34.88 -68.86
N HIS A 683 -11.64 34.77 -68.23
CA HIS A 683 -10.86 35.91 -67.74
C HIS A 683 -10.12 36.66 -68.84
N LEU A 684 -10.04 36.10 -70.05
CA LEU A 684 -9.45 36.73 -71.22
C LEU A 684 -10.52 37.44 -72.06
N VAL A 685 -10.25 38.70 -72.39
CA VAL A 685 -11.03 39.49 -73.34
C VAL A 685 -10.30 39.45 -74.68
N VAL A 686 -10.93 38.87 -75.71
CA VAL A 686 -10.35 38.76 -77.06
C VAL A 686 -11.08 39.70 -78.01
N SER A 687 -10.32 40.46 -78.81
CA SER A 687 -10.84 41.24 -79.94
C SER A 687 -10.43 40.60 -81.27
N ASN A 688 -11.31 40.69 -82.27
CA ASN A 688 -11.16 40.05 -83.59
C ASN A 688 -10.90 38.52 -83.54
N GLY A 689 -11.42 37.82 -82.53
CA GLY A 689 -11.26 36.38 -82.40
C GLY A 689 -11.95 35.81 -81.17
N SER A 690 -11.75 34.52 -80.92
CA SER A 690 -12.23 33.82 -79.71
C SER A 690 -11.13 32.97 -79.09
N ALA A 691 -11.10 32.92 -77.76
CA ALA A 691 -10.24 32.02 -77.00
C ALA A 691 -10.86 30.62 -76.90
N GLY A 692 -10.04 29.59 -77.15
CA GLY A 692 -10.38 28.18 -77.00
C GLY A 692 -9.22 27.35 -76.46
N ASN A 693 -9.45 26.05 -76.25
CA ASN A 693 -8.42 25.05 -75.88
C ASN A 693 -7.45 25.53 -74.78
N LEU A 694 -7.98 25.98 -73.64
CA LEU A 694 -7.15 26.34 -72.48
C LEU A 694 -6.43 25.09 -71.94
N GLN A 695 -5.10 25.13 -71.91
CA GLN A 695 -4.25 24.06 -71.39
C GLN A 695 -3.27 24.60 -70.35
N VAL A 696 -2.99 23.80 -69.31
CA VAL A 696 -1.95 24.12 -68.31
C VAL A 696 -0.58 23.88 -68.93
N ALA A 697 0.27 24.91 -68.92
CA ALA A 697 1.65 24.83 -69.41
C ALA A 697 2.64 24.64 -68.24
N ILE A 698 2.46 25.36 -67.13
CA ILE A 698 3.27 25.25 -65.90
C ILE A 698 2.34 25.40 -64.69
N ASN A 699 1.73 24.30 -64.23
CA ASN A 699 0.87 24.21 -63.04
C ASN A 699 -0.04 25.44 -62.85
N ASN A 700 -0.06 26.02 -61.64
CA ASN A 700 -0.85 27.20 -61.30
C ASN A 700 -0.21 28.53 -61.75
N ARG A 701 0.75 28.51 -62.68
CA ARG A 701 1.57 29.70 -63.04
C ARG A 701 1.54 30.06 -64.52
N ALA A 702 1.39 29.09 -65.43
CA ALA A 702 1.29 29.39 -66.86
C ALA A 702 0.32 28.47 -67.60
N TRP A 703 -0.35 29.04 -68.60
CA TRP A 703 -1.33 28.38 -69.45
C TRP A 703 -1.12 28.77 -70.91
N THR A 704 -1.46 27.87 -71.83
CA THR A 704 -1.60 28.18 -73.26
C THR A 704 -3.08 28.21 -73.63
N VAL A 705 -3.44 29.16 -74.50
CA VAL A 705 -4.79 29.33 -75.03
C VAL A 705 -4.71 29.52 -76.55
N ASP A 706 -5.56 28.83 -77.29
CA ASP A 706 -5.64 28.99 -78.74
C ASP A 706 -6.60 30.14 -79.06
N ILE A 707 -6.10 31.18 -79.73
CA ILE A 707 -6.91 32.29 -80.21
C ILE A 707 -7.24 32.08 -81.68
N THR A 708 -8.50 31.82 -81.99
CA THR A 708 -9.00 31.69 -83.37
C THR A 708 -9.38 33.08 -83.89
N PRO A 709 -8.68 33.65 -84.89
CA PRO A 709 -9.06 34.92 -85.49
C PRO A 709 -10.40 34.83 -86.23
N ALA A 710 -11.21 35.88 -86.14
CA ALA A 710 -12.53 35.94 -86.77
C ALA A 710 -12.49 36.51 -88.19
N ALA A 711 -11.60 37.46 -88.44
CA ALA A 711 -11.35 38.09 -89.74
C ALA A 711 -9.89 38.60 -89.79
N GLU A 712 -9.44 39.06 -90.95
CA GLU A 712 -8.16 39.75 -91.09
C GLU A 712 -8.09 41.03 -90.24
N GLY A 713 -6.89 41.37 -89.78
CA GLY A 713 -6.64 42.53 -88.92
C GLY A 713 -6.07 42.19 -87.55
N PHE A 714 -5.94 43.20 -86.69
CA PHE A 714 -5.38 43.02 -85.35
C PHE A 714 -6.28 42.17 -84.45
N VAL A 715 -5.75 41.05 -84.00
CA VAL A 715 -6.26 40.27 -82.86
C VAL A 715 -5.62 40.84 -81.59
N THR A 716 -6.42 41.12 -80.57
CA THR A 716 -5.90 41.50 -79.24
C THR A 716 -6.42 40.59 -78.15
N VAL A 717 -5.61 40.39 -77.10
CA VAL A 717 -6.00 39.67 -75.90
C VAL A 717 -5.59 40.48 -74.68
N ASP A 718 -6.51 40.64 -73.73
CA ASP A 718 -6.34 41.39 -72.49
C ASP A 718 -6.85 40.58 -71.30
N MET A 719 -6.19 40.68 -70.14
CA MET A 719 -6.67 40.17 -68.86
C MET A 719 -6.78 41.31 -67.84
N SER A 720 -7.96 41.48 -67.25
CA SER A 720 -8.18 42.50 -66.22
C SER A 720 -7.56 42.12 -64.86
N ALA A 721 -7.29 43.12 -64.04
CA ALA A 721 -6.94 42.93 -62.63
C ALA A 721 -8.10 42.28 -61.84
N GLY A 722 -7.78 41.56 -60.77
CA GLY A 722 -8.78 40.99 -59.84
C GLY A 722 -9.62 39.85 -60.40
N LYS A 723 -9.06 39.07 -61.33
CA LYS A 723 -9.64 37.86 -61.90
C LYS A 723 -9.15 36.58 -61.23
N VAL A 724 -7.93 36.58 -60.72
CA VAL A 724 -7.32 35.46 -60.00
C VAL A 724 -6.61 35.96 -58.74
N ILE A 725 -6.42 35.06 -57.78
CA ILE A 725 -5.73 35.35 -56.51
C ILE A 725 -4.55 34.40 -56.30
N ASP A 726 -3.48 34.88 -55.66
CA ASP A 726 -2.41 34.01 -55.16
C ASP A 726 -2.88 33.13 -53.97
N ILE A 727 -1.94 32.43 -53.34
CA ILE A 727 -2.17 31.63 -52.12
C ILE A 727 -2.38 32.47 -50.85
N ALA A 728 -1.96 33.74 -50.83
CA ALA A 728 -2.10 34.67 -49.71
C ALA A 728 -3.41 35.47 -49.73
N GLY A 729 -4.14 35.46 -50.87
CA GLY A 729 -5.38 36.18 -51.12
C GLY A 729 -5.23 37.46 -51.95
N ASN A 730 -4.07 37.75 -52.54
CA ASN A 730 -3.84 38.96 -53.33
C ASN A 730 -4.33 38.80 -54.77
N SER A 731 -5.16 39.75 -55.19
CA SER A 731 -5.73 39.85 -56.54
C SER A 731 -4.71 40.29 -57.59
N ASN A 732 -4.66 39.59 -58.73
CA ASN A 732 -3.75 39.89 -59.84
C ASN A 732 -3.85 41.34 -60.34
N GLU A 733 -2.76 41.84 -60.92
CA GLU A 733 -2.69 43.06 -61.72
C GLU A 733 -3.19 42.80 -63.15
N ALA A 734 -3.51 43.86 -63.90
CA ALA A 734 -3.91 43.70 -65.30
C ALA A 734 -2.71 43.26 -66.16
N SER A 735 -2.96 42.52 -67.23
CA SER A 735 -1.89 42.11 -68.15
C SER A 735 -1.41 43.26 -69.04
N ASN A 736 -0.29 43.04 -69.73
CA ASN A 736 -0.09 43.73 -71.00
C ASN A 736 -1.22 43.37 -71.98
N GLN A 737 -1.54 44.29 -72.90
CA GLN A 737 -2.32 43.94 -74.07
C GLN A 737 -1.43 43.12 -75.01
N PHE A 738 -1.84 41.89 -75.34
CA PHE A 738 -1.30 41.17 -76.48
C PHE A 738 -1.95 41.69 -77.76
N LYS A 739 -1.17 41.86 -78.83
CA LYS A 739 -1.64 42.36 -80.13
C LYS A 739 -0.80 41.74 -81.24
N LEU A 740 -1.46 41.24 -82.29
CA LEU A 740 -0.83 40.63 -83.47
C LEU A 740 -1.77 40.78 -84.68
N TYR A 741 -1.25 41.06 -85.87
CA TYR A 741 -2.04 41.19 -87.10
C TYR A 741 -2.22 39.83 -87.81
N TYR A 742 -3.47 39.40 -87.99
CA TYR A 742 -3.82 38.21 -88.75
C TYR A 742 -4.09 38.57 -90.21
N ASP A 743 -3.46 37.85 -91.14
CA ASP A 743 -3.52 38.08 -92.58
C ASP A 743 -3.58 36.74 -93.33
N ALA A 744 -4.61 36.54 -94.15
CA ALA A 744 -4.86 35.31 -94.88
C ALA A 744 -4.96 35.54 -96.40
N THR A 745 -4.64 36.74 -96.88
CA THR A 745 -4.77 37.10 -98.30
C THR A 745 -3.59 36.54 -99.09
N LYS A 746 -3.88 35.87 -100.22
CA LYS A 746 -2.84 35.36 -101.12
C LYS A 746 -2.38 36.42 -102.13
N PRO A 747 -1.07 36.58 -102.38
CA PRO A 747 -0.58 37.42 -103.47
C PRO A 747 -0.95 36.86 -104.85
N VAL A 748 -1.19 37.73 -105.83
CA VAL A 748 -1.70 37.41 -107.17
C VAL A 748 -0.76 37.95 -108.25
N PRO A 749 -0.09 37.10 -109.06
CA PRO A 749 0.79 37.51 -110.14
C PRO A 749 0.06 37.87 -111.45
N THR A 750 0.70 38.75 -112.22
CA THR A 750 0.34 39.12 -113.59
C THR A 750 1.58 39.13 -114.48
N ILE A 751 1.47 38.65 -115.72
CA ILE A 751 2.59 38.54 -116.68
C ILE A 751 2.24 39.33 -117.95
N ALA A 752 3.14 40.20 -118.43
CA ALA A 752 2.95 41.00 -119.65
C ALA A 752 4.25 41.22 -120.43
N LEU A 753 4.16 41.46 -121.74
CA LEU A 753 5.30 41.90 -122.57
C LEU A 753 5.85 43.24 -122.04
N ALA A 754 7.18 43.36 -121.97
CA ALA A 754 7.82 44.60 -121.55
C ALA A 754 7.80 45.66 -122.67
N THR A 755 7.76 46.93 -122.28
CA THR A 755 7.75 48.08 -123.20
C THR A 755 8.95 48.05 -124.14
N GLY A 756 8.70 48.22 -125.45
CA GLY A 756 9.73 48.19 -126.49
C GLY A 756 9.86 46.87 -127.26
N TYR A 757 9.13 45.82 -126.85
CA TYR A 757 9.07 44.54 -127.56
C TYR A 757 7.72 44.34 -128.24
N THR A 758 7.73 43.70 -129.41
CA THR A 758 6.56 43.41 -130.25
C THR A 758 6.36 41.91 -130.43
N SER A 759 5.21 41.52 -130.99
CA SER A 759 4.92 40.18 -131.48
C SER A 759 4.43 40.31 -132.93
N PRO A 760 5.17 39.87 -133.96
CA PRO A 760 6.41 39.09 -133.89
C PRO A 760 7.61 39.82 -133.24
N ALA A 761 8.50 39.01 -132.64
CA ALA A 761 9.81 39.42 -132.12
C ALA A 761 10.93 38.75 -132.93
N SER A 762 12.01 39.46 -133.23
CA SER A 762 13.16 38.94 -134.01
C SER A 762 14.40 38.59 -133.16
N GLY A 763 14.31 38.72 -131.84
CA GLY A 763 15.37 38.35 -130.90
C GLY A 763 14.84 38.07 -129.49
N THR A 764 15.76 37.96 -128.53
CA THR A 764 15.44 37.91 -127.08
C THR A 764 14.55 39.09 -126.69
N PHE A 765 13.44 38.80 -126.03
CA PHE A 765 12.50 39.81 -125.53
C PHE A 765 12.37 39.75 -124.01
N LYS A 766 11.70 40.74 -123.42
CA LYS A 766 11.49 40.82 -121.96
C LYS A 766 10.01 40.78 -121.61
N VAL A 767 9.70 40.22 -120.45
CA VAL A 767 8.36 40.24 -119.83
C VAL A 767 8.44 40.79 -118.41
N ASN A 768 7.37 41.41 -117.94
CA ASN A 768 7.22 41.88 -116.57
C ASN A 768 6.30 40.93 -115.81
N VAL A 769 6.72 40.50 -114.62
CA VAL A 769 5.92 39.73 -113.66
C VAL A 769 5.65 40.62 -112.45
N THR A 770 4.38 40.86 -112.11
CA THR A 770 4.00 41.79 -111.02
C THR A 770 2.92 41.20 -110.13
N PHE A 771 3.10 41.32 -108.82
CA PHE A 771 2.17 40.87 -107.80
C PHE A 771 1.34 42.04 -107.25
N ASN A 772 0.13 41.77 -106.76
CA ASN A 772 -0.67 42.78 -106.05
C ASN A 772 -0.13 43.11 -104.65
N ASP A 773 0.64 42.21 -104.03
CA ASP A 773 1.26 42.38 -102.71
C ASP A 773 2.75 42.00 -102.71
N ASP A 774 3.48 42.37 -101.65
CA ASP A 774 4.90 42.06 -101.49
C ASP A 774 5.12 40.55 -101.25
N VAL A 775 5.97 39.93 -102.08
CA VAL A 775 6.32 38.51 -102.05
C VAL A 775 7.82 38.29 -101.89
N ASN A 776 8.15 37.20 -101.20
CA ASN A 776 9.47 36.70 -100.93
C ASN A 776 9.81 35.53 -101.87
N GLY A 777 11.04 35.53 -102.42
CA GLY A 777 11.63 34.36 -103.07
C GLY A 777 11.46 34.23 -104.59
N PHE A 778 10.93 35.23 -105.31
CA PHE A 778 10.76 35.14 -106.77
C PHE A 778 12.10 35.00 -107.53
N THR A 779 12.12 34.06 -108.49
CA THR A 779 13.27 33.71 -109.33
C THR A 779 12.84 33.33 -110.77
N ASP A 780 13.80 33.24 -111.70
CA ASP A 780 13.56 32.78 -113.07
C ASP A 780 12.85 31.40 -113.13
N THR A 781 13.12 30.51 -112.16
CA THR A 781 12.55 29.15 -112.11
C THR A 781 11.08 29.08 -111.71
N ASP A 782 10.48 30.20 -111.32
CA ASP A 782 9.06 30.28 -111.01
C ASP A 782 8.19 30.43 -112.26
N LEU A 783 8.80 30.81 -113.39
CA LEU A 783 8.18 30.81 -114.71
C LEU A 783 8.42 29.49 -115.47
N SER A 784 7.38 28.97 -116.12
CA SER A 784 7.49 27.93 -117.13
C SER A 784 7.30 28.52 -118.53
N VAL A 785 8.26 28.27 -119.43
CA VAL A 785 8.27 28.83 -120.79
C VAL A 785 8.38 27.71 -121.83
N THR A 786 7.58 27.78 -122.90
CA THR A 786 7.66 26.86 -124.05
C THR A 786 8.44 27.50 -125.20
N ASN A 787 9.26 26.71 -125.91
CA ASN A 787 10.10 27.16 -127.04
C ASN A 787 11.05 28.34 -126.70
N GLY A 788 11.39 28.49 -125.42
CA GLY A 788 12.34 29.47 -124.91
C GLY A 788 12.64 29.23 -123.44
N SER A 789 13.56 29.99 -122.87
CA SER A 789 13.94 29.91 -121.45
C SER A 789 13.84 31.27 -120.76
N PRO A 790 13.27 31.35 -119.55
CA PRO A 790 13.34 32.55 -118.72
C PRO A 790 14.74 32.63 -118.10
N GLN A 791 15.29 33.85 -118.05
CA GLN A 791 16.58 34.14 -117.42
C GLN A 791 16.67 35.62 -117.02
N ASN A 792 17.62 35.95 -116.15
CA ASN A 792 17.99 37.31 -115.80
C ASN A 792 16.82 38.12 -115.18
N ALA A 793 16.01 37.49 -114.31
CA ALA A 793 15.04 38.20 -113.48
C ALA A 793 15.70 39.37 -112.73
N THR A 794 15.30 40.58 -113.08
CA THR A 794 15.79 41.83 -112.50
C THR A 794 14.65 42.54 -111.78
N VAL A 795 14.89 42.97 -110.54
CA VAL A 795 13.89 43.66 -109.72
C VAL A 795 13.53 45.00 -110.37
N ILE A 796 12.24 45.23 -110.64
CA ILE A 796 11.66 46.54 -111.00
C ILE A 796 11.21 47.26 -109.73
N VAL A 797 10.47 46.55 -108.87
CA VAL A 797 10.03 47.02 -107.55
C VAL A 797 10.32 45.90 -106.56
N ALA A 798 11.08 46.21 -105.51
CA ALA A 798 11.50 45.23 -104.51
C ALA A 798 10.28 44.45 -103.98
N ASN A 799 10.41 43.13 -103.96
CA ASN A 799 9.37 42.17 -103.54
C ASN A 799 8.04 42.24 -104.32
N ARG A 800 7.87 43.08 -105.34
CA ARG A 800 6.56 43.28 -106.01
C ARG A 800 6.58 43.02 -107.51
N SER A 801 7.68 43.34 -108.19
CA SER A 801 7.72 43.30 -109.67
C SER A 801 9.12 43.04 -110.21
N TRP A 802 9.20 42.19 -111.24
CA TRP A 802 10.43 41.74 -111.89
C TRP A 802 10.33 41.80 -113.42
N ASN A 803 11.44 42.11 -114.08
CA ASN A 803 11.63 42.01 -115.51
C ASN A 803 12.45 40.76 -115.82
N VAL A 804 11.93 39.85 -116.65
CA VAL A 804 12.57 38.57 -117.01
C VAL A 804 12.87 38.56 -118.51
N GLU A 805 14.07 38.13 -118.89
CA GLU A 805 14.44 37.92 -120.30
C GLU A 805 13.98 36.53 -120.76
N ILE A 806 13.39 36.49 -121.95
CA ILE A 806 12.92 35.28 -122.60
C ILE A 806 13.77 35.06 -123.84
N VAL A 807 14.59 34.01 -123.81
CA VAL A 807 15.47 33.62 -124.92
C VAL A 807 14.78 32.56 -125.78
N PRO A 808 14.45 32.85 -127.05
CA PRO A 808 13.87 31.88 -127.99
C PRO A 808 14.81 30.70 -128.28
N SER A 809 14.30 29.48 -128.41
CA SER A 809 15.12 28.25 -128.48
C SER A 809 15.62 27.85 -129.87
N GLY A 810 15.34 28.61 -130.93
CA GLY A 810 15.75 28.29 -132.30
C GLY A 810 15.44 29.39 -133.34
N ALA A 811 15.86 29.18 -134.59
CA ALA A 811 15.59 30.10 -135.70
C ALA A 811 14.31 29.72 -136.47
N GLY A 812 13.75 30.68 -137.22
CA GLY A 812 12.48 30.54 -137.93
C GLY A 812 11.27 30.95 -137.10
N THR A 813 10.06 30.71 -137.62
CA THR A 813 8.82 31.32 -137.12
C THR A 813 8.01 30.38 -136.20
N TYR A 814 7.75 30.76 -134.94
CA TYR A 814 6.98 29.95 -133.97
C TYR A 814 6.42 30.78 -132.79
N THR A 815 5.67 30.13 -131.88
CA THR A 815 5.08 30.75 -130.68
C THR A 815 5.78 30.29 -129.40
N ILE A 816 5.93 31.22 -128.45
CA ILE A 816 6.47 31.03 -127.10
C ILE A 816 5.36 31.34 -126.08
N ASP A 817 5.08 30.40 -125.17
CA ASP A 817 4.11 30.59 -124.08
C ASP A 817 4.81 30.69 -122.73
N ILE A 818 4.33 31.57 -121.84
CA ILE A 818 4.92 31.89 -120.54
C ILE A 818 3.83 31.81 -119.47
N ASP A 819 4.08 31.08 -118.39
CA ASP A 819 3.11 30.79 -117.33
C ASP A 819 3.77 30.77 -115.93
N MET A 820 2.97 30.96 -114.86
CA MET A 820 3.40 30.91 -113.46
C MET A 820 2.35 30.20 -112.59
N GLY A 821 2.73 29.09 -111.96
CA GLY A 821 1.85 28.32 -111.07
C GLY A 821 1.58 28.99 -109.71
N SER A 822 0.66 28.39 -108.93
CA SER A 822 0.43 28.80 -107.54
C SER A 822 1.57 28.36 -106.61
N ASP A 823 1.64 29.01 -105.45
CA ASP A 823 2.49 28.64 -104.31
C ASP A 823 4.00 28.51 -104.64
N LYS A 824 4.46 29.36 -105.57
CA LYS A 824 5.86 29.55 -105.96
C LYS A 824 6.60 30.53 -105.05
N VAL A 825 5.90 31.58 -104.62
CA VAL A 825 6.39 32.63 -103.74
C VAL A 825 5.37 32.89 -102.63
N THR A 826 5.83 33.41 -101.49
CA THR A 826 4.98 33.70 -100.32
C THR A 826 5.09 35.16 -99.91
N ASP A 827 4.03 35.77 -99.36
CA ASP A 827 4.12 37.09 -98.74
C ASP A 827 4.92 37.09 -97.40
N VAL A 828 4.81 38.17 -96.62
CA VAL A 828 5.43 38.32 -95.29
C VAL A 828 4.70 37.51 -94.22
N SER A 829 3.38 37.33 -94.35
CA SER A 829 2.50 36.63 -93.42
C SER A 829 2.56 35.10 -93.57
N GLY A 830 3.07 34.62 -94.71
CA GLY A 830 3.29 33.22 -95.06
C GLY A 830 2.34 32.67 -96.14
N ASN A 831 1.56 33.50 -96.85
CA ASN A 831 0.57 33.04 -97.83
C ASN A 831 1.20 32.86 -99.22
N GLY A 832 1.05 31.66 -99.81
CA GLY A 832 1.55 31.33 -101.15
C GLY A 832 0.72 31.94 -102.29
N ASN A 833 1.35 32.36 -103.39
CA ASN A 833 0.69 33.07 -104.48
C ASN A 833 -0.39 32.26 -105.23
N ALA A 834 -1.34 32.96 -105.85
CA ALA A 834 -2.24 32.39 -106.86
C ALA A 834 -1.53 32.17 -108.21
N ALA A 835 -2.05 31.34 -109.11
CA ALA A 835 -1.50 31.17 -110.45
C ALA A 835 -1.75 32.40 -111.35
N ALA A 836 -0.86 32.66 -112.30
CA ALA A 836 -0.99 33.75 -113.28
C ALA A 836 -1.87 33.36 -114.49
N ALA A 837 -2.17 34.35 -115.33
CA ALA A 837 -2.67 34.10 -116.68
C ALA A 837 -1.49 33.96 -117.67
N ARG A 838 -1.58 32.97 -118.56
CA ARG A 838 -0.56 32.65 -119.57
C ARG A 838 -0.42 33.73 -120.65
N LEU A 839 0.82 34.10 -120.99
CA LEU A 839 1.18 35.02 -122.07
C LEU A 839 1.74 34.26 -123.28
N SER A 840 1.42 34.68 -124.51
CA SER A 840 1.89 34.07 -125.76
C SER A 840 2.52 35.11 -126.70
N VAL A 841 3.67 34.79 -127.31
CA VAL A 841 4.44 35.70 -128.18
C VAL A 841 4.89 34.96 -129.45
N VAL A 842 4.78 35.60 -130.62
CA VAL A 842 5.29 35.07 -131.91
C VAL A 842 6.75 35.52 -132.11
N PHE A 843 7.58 34.65 -132.67
CA PHE A 843 8.99 34.91 -133.00
C PHE A 843 9.24 34.72 -134.50
N ASP A 844 10.11 35.54 -135.13
CA ASP A 844 10.51 35.43 -136.55
C ASP A 844 11.84 36.16 -136.87
N ASN A 845 12.77 35.52 -137.62
CA ASN A 845 14.13 36.06 -137.86
C ASN A 845 14.75 35.77 -139.25
N LYS A 846 13.93 35.61 -140.30
CA LYS A 846 14.38 35.40 -141.70
C LYS A 846 14.58 36.73 -142.44
N ALA A 847 15.50 36.81 -143.41
CA ALA A 847 15.79 38.04 -144.17
C ALA A 847 15.40 37.94 -145.68
N PRO A 848 14.86 39.03 -146.30
CA PRO A 848 14.45 39.06 -147.73
C PRO A 848 15.60 39.07 -148.76
N LYS A 849 15.34 38.68 -150.03
CA LYS A 849 16.37 38.56 -151.10
C LYS A 849 15.86 38.93 -152.51
N ALA A 850 16.62 39.68 -153.32
CA ALA A 850 16.19 40.23 -154.64
C ALA A 850 16.98 39.80 -155.92
N THR A 851 16.44 40.05 -157.13
CA THR A 851 17.02 39.72 -158.48
C THR A 851 16.66 40.77 -159.57
N LEU A 852 17.51 40.99 -160.61
CA LEU A 852 17.41 42.04 -161.66
C LEU A 852 17.56 41.55 -163.13
N THR A 853 16.81 42.07 -164.13
CA THR A 853 16.92 41.71 -165.59
C THR A 853 16.49 42.81 -166.60
N THR A 854 16.89 42.73 -167.89
CA THR A 854 16.55 43.67 -169.02
C THR A 854 16.27 42.91 -170.36
N PRO A 855 15.50 43.45 -171.34
CA PRO A 855 15.18 42.76 -172.60
C PRO A 855 16.27 42.67 -173.68
N GLU A 856 17.06 43.73 -173.90
CA GLU A 856 18.07 43.81 -174.98
C GLU A 856 19.42 44.33 -174.46
N ALA A 857 20.52 43.93 -175.12
CA ALA A 857 21.89 44.24 -174.69
C ALA A 857 22.57 45.40 -175.47
N VAL A 858 22.10 45.71 -176.68
CA VAL A 858 22.54 46.86 -177.50
C VAL A 858 21.30 47.47 -178.12
N THR A 859 21.05 48.77 -177.93
CA THR A 859 19.81 49.40 -178.38
C THR A 859 19.97 50.90 -178.61
N SER A 860 19.24 51.48 -179.57
CA SER A 860 19.06 52.94 -179.67
C SER A 860 17.85 53.44 -178.87
N ALA A 861 17.18 52.56 -178.10
CA ALA A 861 16.07 52.91 -177.23
C ALA A 861 16.54 53.73 -176.02
N ASN A 862 15.84 54.84 -175.78
CA ASN A 862 16.01 55.69 -174.61
C ASN A 862 14.61 56.10 -174.11
N PRO A 863 14.14 55.61 -172.94
CA PRO A 863 14.83 54.80 -171.94
C PRO A 863 14.89 53.28 -172.22
N ILE A 864 15.65 52.56 -171.38
CA ILE A 864 15.86 51.09 -171.35
C ILE A 864 15.19 50.47 -170.10
N PRO A 865 14.30 49.47 -170.22
CA PRO A 865 13.56 48.90 -169.07
C PRO A 865 14.33 47.80 -168.29
N VAL A 866 14.11 47.72 -166.97
CA VAL A 866 14.67 46.72 -166.04
C VAL A 866 13.61 46.21 -165.05
N ASN A 867 13.61 44.92 -164.71
CA ASN A 867 12.68 44.29 -163.75
C ASN A 867 13.38 43.82 -162.47
N ILE A 868 12.67 43.82 -161.33
CA ILE A 868 13.16 43.48 -159.97
C ILE A 868 12.18 42.49 -159.29
N LYS A 869 12.68 41.46 -158.57
CA LYS A 869 11.83 40.52 -157.77
C LYS A 869 12.48 40.07 -156.46
N PHE A 870 11.69 39.93 -155.39
CA PHE A 870 12.04 39.47 -154.03
C PHE A 870 11.38 38.11 -153.65
N ASP A 871 11.87 37.44 -152.60
CA ASP A 871 11.37 36.14 -152.11
C ASP A 871 10.34 36.22 -150.96
N GLU A 872 10.26 37.32 -150.23
CA GLU A 872 9.24 37.60 -149.22
C GLU A 872 8.82 39.09 -149.21
N PRO A 873 7.64 39.45 -148.65
CA PRO A 873 7.13 40.81 -148.71
C PRO A 873 8.01 41.80 -147.95
N ILE A 874 8.42 42.88 -148.63
CA ILE A 874 9.25 43.94 -148.03
C ILE A 874 8.51 45.28 -147.89
N SER A 875 9.11 46.22 -147.16
CA SER A 875 8.70 47.63 -147.09
C SER A 875 9.73 48.57 -147.73
N ASP A 876 9.25 49.72 -148.21
CA ASP A 876 10.02 50.95 -148.47
C ASP A 876 11.10 50.93 -149.58
N LEU A 877 10.98 50.08 -150.60
CA LEU A 877 11.88 50.13 -151.78
C LEU A 877 11.75 51.45 -152.56
N SER A 878 12.87 52.16 -152.76
CA SER A 878 12.92 53.43 -153.48
C SER A 878 13.96 53.46 -154.61
N LEU A 879 13.92 54.49 -155.46
CA LEU A 879 14.94 54.72 -156.50
C LEU A 879 16.34 54.96 -155.92
N ALA A 880 16.43 55.52 -154.71
CA ALA A 880 17.70 55.87 -154.07
C ALA A 880 18.47 54.65 -153.52
N ASP A 881 17.81 53.48 -153.48
CA ASP A 881 18.42 52.23 -153.04
C ASP A 881 19.24 51.56 -154.15
N PHE A 882 19.03 51.95 -155.41
CA PHE A 882 19.78 51.43 -156.55
C PHE A 882 21.06 52.23 -156.83
N VAL A 883 22.12 51.53 -157.22
CA VAL A 883 23.38 52.10 -157.70
C VAL A 883 23.43 51.96 -159.22
N VAL A 884 23.66 53.04 -159.95
CA VAL A 884 23.73 53.07 -161.43
C VAL A 884 25.00 53.70 -161.98
N SER A 885 25.36 53.37 -163.23
CA SER A 885 26.47 53.97 -163.98
C SER A 885 26.13 54.16 -165.46
N GLY A 886 26.70 55.17 -166.12
CA GLY A 886 26.44 55.51 -167.54
C GLY A 886 25.01 55.96 -167.88
N CYS A 887 24.07 55.84 -166.93
CA CYS A 887 22.66 56.17 -167.05
C CYS A 887 22.13 56.79 -165.75
N SER A 888 20.87 57.21 -165.78
CA SER A 888 20.07 57.49 -164.59
C SER A 888 18.89 56.53 -164.49
N ALA A 889 18.66 55.96 -163.30
CA ALA A 889 17.45 55.19 -163.03
C ALA A 889 16.27 56.14 -162.74
N THR A 890 15.14 55.85 -163.36
CA THR A 890 13.89 56.61 -163.26
C THR A 890 12.71 55.65 -163.21
N SER A 891 11.52 56.15 -162.86
CA SER A 891 10.26 55.41 -163.03
C SER A 891 10.24 54.03 -162.35
N LEU A 892 10.70 53.93 -161.09
CA LEU A 892 10.47 52.73 -160.28
C LEU A 892 8.96 52.57 -160.04
N GLN A 893 8.42 51.40 -160.36
CA GLN A 893 7.01 51.06 -160.17
C GLN A 893 6.87 49.73 -159.44
N HIS A 894 5.94 49.68 -158.49
CA HIS A 894 5.52 48.43 -157.85
C HIS A 894 4.58 47.64 -158.78
N VAL A 895 4.81 46.34 -158.89
CA VAL A 895 4.03 45.43 -159.74
C VAL A 895 3.04 44.62 -158.90
N ALA A 896 3.51 43.89 -157.90
CA ALA A 896 2.65 43.01 -157.09
C ALA A 896 3.24 42.67 -155.70
N GLY A 897 2.33 42.44 -154.74
CA GLY A 897 2.57 41.68 -153.50
C GLY A 897 3.70 42.11 -152.58
N ASN A 898 4.18 43.35 -152.68
CA ASN A 898 5.48 43.80 -152.14
C ASN A 898 6.63 42.81 -152.41
N ILE A 899 6.64 42.20 -153.60
CA ILE A 899 7.72 41.31 -154.05
C ILE A 899 8.18 41.57 -155.49
N GLU A 900 7.48 42.35 -156.32
CA GLU A 900 7.88 42.60 -157.72
C GLU A 900 7.82 44.10 -158.09
N TRP A 901 8.83 44.60 -158.81
CA TRP A 901 8.97 46.00 -159.27
C TRP A 901 9.60 46.09 -160.67
N THR A 902 9.52 47.26 -161.31
CA THR A 902 10.26 47.61 -162.55
C THR A 902 10.85 49.02 -162.47
N VAL A 903 11.92 49.30 -163.23
CA VAL A 903 12.65 50.58 -163.26
C VAL A 903 13.19 50.87 -164.67
N GLN A 904 13.38 52.13 -165.05
CA GLN A 904 13.79 52.56 -166.39
C GLN A 904 15.14 53.30 -166.36
N LEU A 905 16.11 52.88 -167.16
CA LEU A 905 17.43 53.52 -167.29
C LEU A 905 17.43 54.49 -168.48
N ILE A 906 17.81 55.75 -168.26
CA ILE A 906 18.05 56.75 -169.32
C ILE A 906 19.56 56.81 -169.57
N PRO A 907 20.09 56.32 -170.72
CA PRO A 907 21.50 56.47 -171.07
C PRO A 907 21.91 57.94 -171.17
N SER A 908 23.05 58.29 -170.58
CA SER A 908 23.64 59.64 -170.65
C SER A 908 24.94 59.70 -171.46
N ILE A 909 25.42 58.54 -171.93
CA ILE A 909 26.58 58.39 -172.80
C ILE A 909 26.25 57.45 -173.97
N GLN A 910 27.04 57.55 -175.03
CA GLN A 910 27.21 56.48 -176.01
C GLN A 910 27.94 55.31 -175.34
N GLY A 911 27.50 54.06 -175.54
CA GLY A 911 28.11 52.88 -174.93
C GLY A 911 27.41 52.34 -173.67
N ASP A 912 28.16 51.73 -172.76
CA ASP A 912 27.65 50.88 -171.67
C ASP A 912 27.06 51.63 -170.46
N VAL A 913 25.94 51.13 -169.92
CA VAL A 913 25.20 51.65 -168.75
C VAL A 913 24.72 50.52 -167.83
N SER A 914 24.62 50.71 -166.50
CA SER A 914 24.35 49.62 -165.53
C SER A 914 23.57 49.96 -164.25
N ILE A 915 23.06 48.93 -163.51
CA ILE A 915 22.28 49.02 -162.25
C ILE A 915 22.49 47.84 -161.25
N SER A 916 22.38 48.08 -159.92
CA SER A 916 22.29 47.07 -158.83
C SER A 916 21.60 47.57 -157.54
N LEU A 917 21.25 46.68 -156.58
CA LEU A 917 20.64 46.99 -155.26
C LEU A 917 21.47 46.39 -154.09
N PRO A 918 21.95 47.19 -153.11
CA PRO A 918 22.68 46.69 -151.93
C PRO A 918 21.80 45.99 -150.86
N ALA A 919 22.46 45.38 -149.87
CA ALA A 919 21.83 44.79 -148.69
C ALA A 919 21.35 45.85 -147.67
N GLY A 920 20.37 45.49 -146.84
CA GLY A 920 19.88 46.30 -145.72
C GLY A 920 19.15 47.57 -146.14
N LYS A 921 18.51 47.56 -147.30
CA LYS A 921 17.75 48.67 -147.89
C LYS A 921 16.25 48.59 -147.63
N VAL A 922 15.71 47.39 -147.58
CA VAL A 922 14.28 47.12 -147.36
C VAL A 922 14.10 45.99 -146.34
N PHE A 923 12.98 46.01 -145.62
CA PHE A 923 12.77 45.17 -144.42
C PHE A 923 11.45 44.38 -144.47
N ASP A 924 11.39 43.28 -143.72
CA ASP A 924 10.16 42.50 -143.48
C ASP A 924 9.33 43.05 -142.28
N ALA A 925 8.28 42.32 -141.89
CA ALA A 925 7.41 42.69 -140.77
C ALA A 925 8.01 42.46 -139.36
N ALA A 926 9.11 41.71 -139.25
CA ALA A 926 9.85 41.45 -138.00
C ALA A 926 11.11 42.34 -137.85
N GLY A 927 11.39 43.18 -138.86
CA GLY A 927 12.51 44.12 -138.90
C GLY A 927 13.79 43.59 -139.53
N ASN A 928 13.74 42.47 -140.26
CA ASN A 928 14.89 41.85 -140.90
C ASN A 928 15.15 42.48 -142.28
N GLY A 929 16.38 42.94 -142.55
CA GLY A 929 16.76 43.67 -143.77
C GLY A 929 17.30 42.78 -144.91
N ASN A 930 17.10 43.21 -146.16
CA ASN A 930 17.36 42.37 -147.35
C ASN A 930 18.83 42.04 -147.66
N GLU A 931 19.06 40.99 -148.44
CA GLU A 931 20.32 40.65 -149.10
C GLU A 931 20.56 41.47 -150.40
N ALA A 932 21.84 41.66 -150.77
CA ALA A 932 22.26 42.42 -151.96
C ALA A 932 22.10 41.65 -153.30
N THR A 933 21.98 42.39 -154.41
CA THR A 933 21.89 41.85 -155.78
C THR A 933 23.19 41.97 -156.58
N SER A 934 23.26 41.23 -157.69
CA SER A 934 24.27 41.41 -158.76
C SER A 934 24.05 42.70 -159.58
N ILE A 935 25.03 43.05 -160.43
CA ILE A 935 25.00 44.20 -161.36
C ILE A 935 24.55 43.76 -162.78
N LEU A 936 23.79 44.63 -163.47
CA LEU A 936 23.24 44.45 -164.83
C LEU A 936 23.72 45.57 -165.78
N THR A 937 24.06 45.30 -167.06
CA THR A 937 24.69 46.27 -168.02
C THR A 937 24.12 46.21 -169.47
N VAL A 938 24.02 47.35 -170.22
CA VAL A 938 23.45 47.52 -171.60
C VAL A 938 24.14 48.65 -172.43
N ASN A 939 24.13 48.64 -173.79
CA ASN A 939 24.89 49.56 -174.71
C ASN A 939 24.03 50.43 -175.71
N TYR A 940 24.47 51.63 -176.18
CA TYR A 940 23.63 52.70 -176.85
C TYR A 940 24.21 53.50 -178.10
N ASN A 941 23.40 53.94 -179.14
CA ASN A 941 23.85 54.59 -180.44
C ASN A 941 22.85 55.47 -181.36
N SER A 942 23.29 56.48 -182.18
CA SER A 942 22.60 57.13 -183.38
C SER A 942 23.32 58.32 -184.19
N GLU A 943 23.27 58.46 -185.56
CA GLU A 943 23.67 59.66 -186.45
C GLU A 943 22.88 59.84 -187.83
N ARG A 944 23.30 60.64 -188.90
CA ARG A 944 22.57 60.95 -190.23
C ARG A 944 23.34 61.55 -191.53
N PRO A 945 22.79 61.56 -192.82
CA PRO A 945 23.40 61.90 -194.21
C PRO A 945 23.22 63.28 -195.02
N THR A 946 23.83 63.49 -196.26
CA THR A 946 23.86 64.76 -197.15
C THR A 946 23.97 64.66 -198.76
N VAL A 947 23.91 65.76 -199.61
CA VAL A 947 23.75 65.81 -201.16
C VAL A 947 24.40 66.98 -202.04
N SER A 948 24.59 66.88 -203.40
CA SER A 948 25.21 67.87 -204.38
C SER A 948 24.88 67.73 -205.95
N PHE A 949 25.40 68.61 -206.87
CA PHE A 949 25.04 68.76 -208.34
C PHE A 949 26.19 69.12 -209.38
N LEU A 950 25.98 68.94 -210.71
CA LEU A 950 26.90 69.30 -211.85
C LEU A 950 26.37 70.38 -212.87
N PRO A 951 27.19 71.38 -213.32
CA PRO A 951 26.73 72.54 -214.11
C PRO A 951 26.66 72.38 -215.65
N VAL A 952 25.78 73.16 -216.31
CA VAL A 952 25.60 73.20 -217.78
C VAL A 952 25.53 74.63 -218.33
N VAL A 953 26.25 74.92 -219.42
CA VAL A 953 26.18 76.20 -220.17
C VAL A 953 25.64 75.99 -221.58
N SER A 954 24.89 76.98 -222.09
CA SER A 954 24.04 76.89 -223.28
C SER A 954 24.78 76.61 -224.59
N PRO A 955 24.24 75.72 -225.44
CA PRO A 955 24.05 75.98 -226.86
C PRO A 955 22.67 76.58 -227.12
N THR A 956 22.52 77.31 -228.24
CA THR A 956 21.27 77.95 -228.63
C THR A 956 20.38 77.06 -229.50
N LYS A 957 19.06 77.13 -229.23
CA LYS A 957 17.90 76.72 -230.06
C LYS A 957 17.49 75.22 -230.07
N ASN A 958 16.39 74.94 -229.36
CA ASN A 958 15.52 73.74 -229.41
C ASN A 958 16.19 72.35 -229.24
N LYS A 959 16.95 72.14 -228.16
CA LYS A 959 17.36 70.80 -227.70
C LYS A 959 17.24 70.64 -226.16
N PRO A 960 17.07 69.41 -225.63
CA PRO A 960 17.10 69.15 -224.19
C PRO A 960 18.47 69.42 -223.53
N ILE A 961 18.44 69.71 -222.23
CA ILE A 961 19.57 69.91 -221.31
C ILE A 961 19.79 68.61 -220.50
N THR A 962 21.03 68.23 -220.14
CA THR A 962 21.31 67.04 -219.30
C THR A 962 22.27 67.38 -218.14
N THR A 963 22.02 66.90 -216.92
CA THR A 963 22.79 67.15 -215.66
C THR A 963 22.77 65.92 -214.71
N THR A 964 23.47 65.99 -213.55
CA THR A 964 23.71 64.88 -212.60
C THR A 964 23.72 65.36 -211.12
N ILE A 965 23.35 64.48 -210.17
CA ILE A 965 23.12 64.71 -208.70
C ILE A 965 23.85 63.63 -207.86
N THR A 966 24.40 63.94 -206.66
CA THR A 966 25.21 62.99 -205.82
C THR A 966 25.02 63.10 -204.28
N PHE A 967 24.98 62.00 -203.51
CA PHE A 967 24.84 61.91 -202.01
C PHE A 967 26.12 61.45 -201.24
N SER A 968 26.15 61.56 -199.89
CA SER A 968 27.33 61.25 -199.02
C SER A 968 27.44 59.83 -198.45
N GLU A 969 26.32 59.14 -198.24
CA GLU A 969 26.28 57.70 -197.96
C GLU A 969 25.08 57.07 -198.68
N ALA A 970 24.92 55.74 -198.59
CA ALA A 970 23.91 55.03 -199.35
C ALA A 970 22.50 55.32 -198.80
N VAL A 971 21.69 56.04 -199.56
CA VAL A 971 20.34 56.46 -199.15
C VAL A 971 19.24 55.68 -199.88
N THR A 972 18.04 55.65 -199.29
CA THR A 972 16.84 55.06 -199.93
C THR A 972 15.72 56.08 -200.15
N GLY A 973 14.94 55.92 -201.22
CA GLY A 973 13.67 56.64 -201.44
C GLY A 973 13.64 57.73 -202.53
N PHE A 974 14.78 58.16 -203.09
CA PHE A 974 14.86 59.32 -203.98
C PHE A 974 14.37 59.08 -205.42
N VAL A 975 13.40 59.89 -205.90
CA VAL A 975 12.69 59.72 -207.18
C VAL A 975 12.51 61.02 -207.98
N ALA A 976 12.12 60.91 -209.25
CA ALA A 976 12.06 62.05 -210.19
C ALA A 976 11.09 63.19 -209.79
N SER A 977 10.04 62.88 -209.01
CA SER A 977 9.11 63.88 -208.47
C SER A 977 9.71 64.78 -207.39
N ASP A 978 10.85 64.38 -206.84
CA ASP A 978 11.53 65.11 -205.77
C ASP A 978 12.39 66.25 -206.35
N LEU A 979 12.48 66.36 -207.67
CA LEU A 979 13.12 67.47 -208.36
C LEU A 979 12.15 68.63 -208.60
N VAL A 980 12.56 69.84 -208.19
CA VAL A 980 11.83 71.07 -208.54
C VAL A 980 12.50 71.70 -209.77
N ILE A 981 11.76 71.84 -210.87
CA ILE A 981 12.30 72.28 -212.18
C ILE A 981 11.53 73.50 -212.70
N SER A 982 12.25 74.58 -213.07
CA SER A 982 11.65 75.79 -213.65
C SER A 982 11.83 75.84 -215.18
N ARG A 983 10.78 76.26 -215.90
CA ARG A 983 10.77 76.46 -217.38
C ARG A 983 11.22 75.25 -218.21
N GLY A 984 11.16 74.04 -217.65
CA GLY A 984 11.45 72.79 -218.35
C GLY A 984 10.71 71.62 -217.74
N THR A 985 10.58 70.53 -218.50
CA THR A 985 9.93 69.28 -218.07
C THR A 985 10.80 68.06 -218.38
N ILE A 986 10.73 67.06 -217.51
CA ILE A 986 11.18 65.70 -217.80
C ILE A 986 10.00 65.02 -218.51
N ALA A 987 10.17 64.70 -219.80
CA ALA A 987 9.03 64.40 -220.68
C ALA A 987 8.93 62.92 -221.08
N ALA A 988 10.06 62.19 -221.14
CA ALA A 988 10.08 60.78 -221.53
C ALA A 988 10.59 59.86 -220.40
N PRO A 989 10.04 58.64 -220.25
CA PRO A 989 10.67 57.59 -219.47
C PRO A 989 12.08 57.32 -220.02
N GLY A 990 13.11 57.46 -219.18
CA GLY A 990 14.52 57.46 -219.57
C GLY A 990 15.21 58.83 -219.45
N ASP A 991 14.48 59.90 -219.14
CA ASP A 991 15.04 61.22 -218.83
C ASP A 991 15.43 61.42 -217.34
N PHE A 992 15.29 60.41 -216.47
CA PHE A 992 15.80 60.38 -215.08
C PHE A 992 16.22 58.96 -214.66
N SER A 993 17.43 58.75 -214.13
CA SER A 993 17.96 57.41 -213.76
C SER A 993 19.16 57.42 -212.79
N THR A 994 19.36 56.32 -212.04
CA THR A 994 20.53 56.07 -211.15
C THR A 994 21.10 54.66 -211.37
N LEU A 995 22.29 54.40 -210.81
CA LEU A 995 23.01 53.12 -210.88
C LEU A 995 23.47 52.57 -209.52
N ASP A 996 23.56 53.40 -208.47
CA ASP A 996 24.30 53.10 -207.23
C ASP A 996 23.67 53.69 -205.95
N ASN A 997 22.44 54.23 -206.03
CA ASN A 997 21.78 54.98 -204.95
C ASN A 997 22.64 56.10 -204.33
N THR A 998 23.63 56.58 -205.08
CA THR A 998 24.51 57.68 -204.69
C THR A 998 24.55 58.76 -205.77
N ASN A 999 24.37 58.42 -207.06
CA ASN A 999 24.44 59.29 -208.23
C ASN A 999 23.23 59.15 -209.18
N TRP A 1000 22.61 60.26 -209.61
CA TRP A 1000 21.44 60.30 -210.51
C TRP A 1000 21.66 61.21 -211.73
N THR A 1001 21.24 60.81 -212.93
CA THR A 1001 21.28 61.59 -214.19
C THR A 1001 19.88 62.10 -214.59
N VAL A 1002 19.80 63.33 -215.10
CA VAL A 1002 18.55 64.05 -215.40
C VAL A 1002 18.62 64.72 -216.78
N LYS A 1003 17.56 64.62 -217.58
CA LYS A 1003 17.41 65.27 -218.89
C LYS A 1003 16.11 66.08 -218.97
N ILE A 1004 16.23 67.35 -219.35
CA ILE A 1004 15.21 68.37 -219.17
C ILE A 1004 14.91 69.00 -220.53
N THR A 1005 13.64 69.00 -220.95
CA THR A 1005 13.19 69.68 -222.17
C THR A 1005 12.69 71.07 -221.80
N PRO A 1006 13.33 72.18 -222.26
CA PRO A 1006 12.84 73.53 -221.99
C PRO A 1006 11.45 73.77 -222.60
N THR A 1007 10.57 74.45 -221.85
CA THR A 1007 9.17 74.70 -222.25
C THR A 1007 8.86 76.17 -222.54
N SER A 1008 9.75 77.10 -222.20
CA SER A 1008 9.63 78.53 -222.49
C SER A 1008 11.00 79.21 -222.51
N ASP A 1009 11.10 80.38 -223.15
CA ASP A 1009 12.36 81.14 -223.22
C ASP A 1009 12.83 81.60 -221.83
N GLY A 1010 14.14 81.54 -221.59
CA GLY A 1010 14.81 81.98 -220.37
C GLY A 1010 15.51 80.85 -219.61
N THR A 1011 15.98 81.15 -218.39
CA THR A 1011 16.78 80.22 -217.58
C THR A 1011 15.93 79.06 -217.04
N VAL A 1012 16.50 77.85 -217.08
CA VAL A 1012 15.98 76.62 -216.45
C VAL A 1012 16.80 76.35 -215.18
N THR A 1013 16.13 76.07 -214.06
CA THR A 1013 16.76 75.67 -212.78
C THR A 1013 16.26 74.30 -212.34
N VAL A 1014 17.08 73.56 -211.60
CA VAL A 1014 16.75 72.27 -210.95
C VAL A 1014 17.22 72.34 -209.49
N ASP A 1015 16.45 71.80 -208.57
CA ASP A 1015 16.75 71.78 -207.13
C ASP A 1015 16.31 70.45 -206.46
N VAL A 1016 16.96 70.08 -205.34
CA VAL A 1016 16.63 68.91 -204.50
C VAL A 1016 16.28 69.38 -203.08
N PRO A 1017 15.03 69.20 -202.63
CA PRO A 1017 14.62 69.54 -201.26
C PRO A 1017 15.29 68.68 -200.17
N ALA A 1018 15.17 69.13 -198.93
CA ALA A 1018 15.53 68.32 -197.77
C ALA A 1018 14.60 67.10 -197.60
N SER A 1019 15.11 66.03 -196.98
CA SER A 1019 14.39 64.78 -196.70
C SER A 1019 13.91 63.98 -197.92
N SER A 1020 14.48 64.21 -199.10
CA SER A 1020 14.25 63.38 -200.29
C SER A 1020 14.89 61.98 -200.25
N ALA A 1021 15.53 61.59 -199.14
CA ALA A 1021 16.08 60.25 -198.95
C ALA A 1021 16.28 59.87 -197.45
N ILE A 1022 16.43 58.57 -197.15
CA ILE A 1022 16.48 57.96 -195.80
C ILE A 1022 17.82 57.23 -195.57
N ASP A 1023 18.33 57.30 -194.34
CA ASP A 1023 19.53 56.64 -193.80
C ASP A 1023 19.32 55.13 -193.55
N LEU A 1024 20.37 54.30 -193.61
CA LEU A 1024 20.28 52.83 -193.74
C LEU A 1024 20.90 52.01 -192.59
#